data_AF-S9V8L3-F1
#
_entry.id   AF-S9V8L3-F1
#
_cell.length_a   1.000
_cell.length_b   1.000
_cell.length_c   1.000
_cell.angle_alpha   90.00
_cell.angle_beta   90.00
_cell.angle_gamma   90.00
#
_symmetry.space_group_name_H-M   'P 1'
#
loop_
_entity.id
_entity.type
_entity.pdbx_description
1 polymer ?
#
loop_
_entity_poly.entity_id
_entity_poly.type
_entity_poly.pdbx_seq_one_letter_code
_entity_poly.pdbx_strand_id
1 'polypeptide(L)'
;MDDNMYLTNIVSENESLRMQIEDLNEKLESTGLSQLYQLREENEHLTIEVSQLHVQLEERNHQIEILCQSNNRFENINVSLQELLQQVASQRAELADLKFVLQEKEAAIVALQAQAAAAAQQQQQHDATAAQLTAELQERDAQLAAAREAAAHHEAQHREKEQALLQLREEAAEQSRLRCEREHATGAAAAADEVAAHEAALADALAREVAAEKARMEAQAALQQRTQACEALRQRCAATLAEVEQLRARLQQAEAAKAATPAADAIQMLFATNSEAKALLRQHVHEACAERDARLLQQVNENAALLSRMALLQAESEHLVKKLKAAQHTAAAEDYSKATFTSGAPVAVAGAEPHGTLDCVDYKSKMAGKRTTMEKRVADFLFPLTTTSGAATADAPAGVTMINMRDLELLLQELLNYQEDTENESSTRLLIKDMEMEDQLAKLFATIRRLESERDSLLKQLQKEVFKAVKTGLTPKKQDPVHNVRIEGFDPDSERVSPGGVSATGPLTPRRRGLSSTNTSTSEPVGSAAAVLSPQRTAAPLYADPCRQHAAATPATQEAPAPKERPHNHHHGSKAAAATYEGQGGGRKTYNQILNEQNRRNLGPHNNNNTNNNNAKTHRVSMPHGPQNKNIFVCCPACTYEQKYGNVRCELCNTELVFAP
;
A
#
# COMPACT_ATOMS: atom_id res chain seq x y z
N MET A 1 41.04 -98.09 104.11
CA MET A 1 42.08 -97.24 103.47
C MET A 1 41.68 -96.82 102.06
N ASP A 2 40.71 -97.51 101.42
CA ASP A 2 40.28 -97.21 100.05
C ASP A 2 39.49 -95.89 99.89
N ASP A 3 38.75 -95.47 100.93
CA ASP A 3 37.96 -94.22 100.88
C ASP A 3 38.83 -92.97 100.70
N ASN A 4 40.06 -92.97 101.24
CA ASN A 4 40.98 -91.84 101.11
C ASN A 4 41.55 -91.73 99.68
N MET A 5 41.77 -92.87 99.01
CA MET A 5 42.24 -92.92 97.63
C MET A 5 41.13 -92.46 96.65
N TYR A 6 39.89 -92.87 96.92
CA TYR A 6 38.73 -92.41 96.15
C TYR A 6 38.51 -90.90 96.28
N LEU A 7 38.61 -90.35 97.50
CA LEU A 7 38.50 -88.90 97.73
C LEU A 7 39.62 -88.12 97.02
N THR A 8 40.85 -88.63 97.05
CA THR A 8 42.00 -88.00 96.37
C THR A 8 41.82 -87.95 94.85
N ASN A 9 41.27 -89.02 94.25
CA ASN A 9 40.95 -89.06 92.82
C ASN A 9 39.82 -88.09 92.45
N ILE A 10 38.79 -87.97 93.29
CA ILE A 10 37.71 -86.98 93.06
C ILE A 10 38.28 -85.55 93.13
N VAL A 11 39.18 -85.27 94.07
CA VAL A 11 39.78 -83.94 94.20
C VAL A 11 40.63 -83.61 92.97
N SER A 12 41.47 -84.54 92.49
CA SER A 12 42.30 -84.30 91.30
C SER A 12 41.48 -84.16 90.02
N GLU A 13 40.39 -84.92 89.88
CA GLU A 13 39.45 -84.78 88.75
C GLU A 13 38.74 -83.42 88.79
N ASN A 14 38.25 -82.99 89.96
CA ASN A 14 37.64 -81.66 90.11
C ASN A 14 38.63 -80.53 89.82
N GLU A 15 39.90 -80.67 90.21
CA GLU A 15 40.93 -79.66 89.94
C GLU A 15 41.29 -79.60 88.45
N SER A 16 41.35 -80.76 87.77
CA SER A 16 41.48 -80.84 86.30
C SER A 16 40.30 -80.19 85.57
N LEU A 17 39.07 -80.47 85.99
CA LEU A 17 37.87 -79.84 85.44
C LEU A 17 37.86 -78.32 85.68
N ARG A 18 38.30 -77.86 86.86
CA ARG A 18 38.46 -76.42 87.13
C ARG A 18 39.46 -75.77 86.18
N MET A 19 40.63 -76.38 85.99
CA MET A 19 41.63 -75.87 85.04
C MET A 19 41.11 -75.84 83.60
N GLN A 20 40.34 -76.84 83.17
CA GLN A 20 39.70 -76.85 81.86
C GLN A 20 38.65 -75.75 81.72
N ILE A 21 37.85 -75.49 82.76
CA ILE A 21 36.89 -74.38 82.79
C ILE A 21 37.63 -73.04 82.71
N GLU A 22 38.75 -72.89 83.42
CA GLU A 22 39.58 -71.69 83.37
C GLU A 22 40.20 -71.47 81.98
N ASP A 23 40.78 -72.49 81.35
CA ASP A 23 41.33 -72.40 79.99
C ASP A 23 40.24 -72.09 78.94
N LEU A 24 39.04 -72.68 79.09
CA LEU A 24 37.90 -72.35 78.25
C LEU A 24 37.42 -70.91 78.46
N ASN A 25 37.37 -70.44 79.71
CA ASN A 25 37.03 -69.05 80.01
C ASN A 25 38.07 -68.08 79.45
N GLU A 26 39.37 -68.37 79.60
CA GLU A 26 40.44 -67.54 79.07
C GLU A 26 40.37 -67.47 77.54
N LYS A 27 40.09 -68.59 76.85
CA LYS A 27 39.87 -68.60 75.39
C LYS A 27 38.63 -67.81 75.00
N LEU A 28 37.53 -67.98 75.73
CA LEU A 28 36.29 -67.23 75.51
C LEU A 28 36.53 -65.73 75.65
N GLU A 29 37.23 -65.30 76.69
CA GLU A 29 37.52 -63.90 76.98
C GLU A 29 38.56 -63.30 76.02
N SER A 30 39.68 -63.97 75.79
CA SER A 30 40.79 -63.43 75.00
C SER A 30 40.54 -63.45 73.50
N THR A 31 39.92 -64.51 72.97
CA THR A 31 39.72 -64.67 71.52
C THR A 31 38.28 -64.45 71.09
N GLY A 32 37.32 -65.07 71.77
CA GLY A 32 35.91 -65.00 71.39
C GLY A 32 35.33 -63.58 71.55
N LEU A 33 35.46 -63.00 72.74
CA LEU A 33 34.96 -61.65 73.00
C LEU A 33 35.74 -60.59 72.21
N SER A 34 37.08 -60.72 72.13
CA SER A 34 37.89 -59.76 71.35
C SER A 34 37.53 -59.76 69.87
N GLN A 35 37.29 -60.91 69.25
CA GLN A 35 36.85 -61.00 67.85
C GLN A 35 35.45 -60.41 67.67
N LEU A 36 34.54 -60.63 68.61
CA LEU A 36 33.20 -60.01 68.58
C LEU A 36 33.26 -58.49 68.69
N TYR A 37 34.16 -57.94 69.51
CA TYR A 37 34.38 -56.49 69.58
C TYR A 37 34.92 -55.93 68.27
N GLN A 38 35.93 -56.58 67.67
CA GLN A 38 36.48 -56.17 66.36
C GLN A 38 35.41 -56.21 65.26
N LEU A 39 34.65 -57.31 65.16
CA LEU A 39 33.56 -57.42 64.19
C LEU A 39 32.45 -56.39 64.41
N ARG A 40 32.21 -55.97 65.67
CA ARG A 40 31.26 -54.89 65.96
C ARG A 40 31.80 -53.55 65.47
N GLU A 41 33.05 -53.23 65.76
CA GLU A 41 33.70 -51.99 65.27
C GLU A 41 33.73 -51.94 63.74
N GLU A 42 34.06 -53.04 63.07
CA GLU A 42 34.04 -53.15 61.61
C GLU A 42 32.61 -52.97 61.04
N ASN A 43 31.60 -53.57 61.67
CA ASN A 43 30.19 -53.37 61.25
C ASN A 43 29.74 -51.91 61.45
N GLU A 44 30.14 -51.26 62.53
CA GLU A 44 29.86 -49.84 62.76
C GLU A 44 30.54 -48.97 61.71
N HIS A 45 31.81 -49.24 61.38
CA HIS A 45 32.54 -48.57 60.31
C HIS A 45 31.86 -48.74 58.95
N LEU A 46 31.51 -49.98 58.57
CA LEU A 46 30.82 -50.27 57.31
C LEU A 46 29.44 -49.61 57.25
N THR A 47 28.72 -49.55 58.37
CA THR A 47 27.43 -48.84 58.45
C THR A 47 27.60 -47.36 58.17
N ILE A 48 28.65 -46.74 58.72
CA ILE A 48 28.99 -45.33 58.46
C ILE A 48 29.35 -45.15 56.97
N GLU A 49 30.20 -46.01 56.39
CA GLU A 49 30.60 -45.91 54.99
C GLU A 49 29.40 -46.06 54.03
N VAL A 50 28.52 -47.04 54.28
CA VAL A 50 27.28 -47.22 53.51
C VAL A 50 26.39 -45.98 53.60
N SER A 51 26.26 -45.38 54.78
CA SER A 51 25.47 -44.15 54.94
C SER A 51 26.06 -42.98 54.15
N GLN A 52 27.39 -42.85 54.10
CA GLN A 52 28.07 -41.80 53.32
C GLN A 52 27.89 -42.01 51.82
N LEU A 53 28.03 -43.25 51.34
CA LEU A 53 27.79 -43.58 49.94
C LEU A 53 26.34 -43.33 49.54
N HIS A 54 25.38 -43.56 50.43
CA HIS A 54 23.97 -43.27 50.18
C HIS A 54 23.74 -41.77 49.97
N VAL A 55 24.29 -40.92 50.84
CA VAL A 55 24.21 -39.46 50.70
C VAL A 55 24.86 -38.99 49.40
N GLN A 56 26.04 -39.53 49.04
CA GLN A 56 26.69 -39.21 47.77
C GLN A 56 25.83 -39.61 46.57
N LEU A 57 25.17 -40.77 46.62
CA LEU A 57 24.29 -41.23 45.56
C LEU A 57 23.05 -40.33 45.41
N GLU A 58 22.46 -39.89 46.52
CA GLU A 58 21.36 -38.91 46.53
C GLU A 58 21.79 -37.56 45.93
N GLU A 59 22.97 -37.05 46.30
CA GLU A 59 23.52 -35.82 45.73
C GLU A 59 23.74 -35.93 44.22
N ARG A 60 24.27 -37.07 43.74
CA ARG A 60 24.49 -37.29 42.31
C ARG A 60 23.17 -37.44 41.55
N ASN A 61 22.19 -38.13 42.11
CA ASN A 61 20.85 -38.20 41.54
C ASN A 61 20.21 -36.82 41.42
N HIS A 62 20.36 -35.97 42.45
CA HIS A 62 19.87 -34.60 42.41
C HIS A 62 20.58 -33.76 41.33
N GLN A 63 21.90 -33.91 41.17
CA GLN A 63 22.64 -33.27 40.08
C GLN A 63 22.15 -33.72 38.70
N ILE A 64 21.90 -35.01 38.51
CA ILE A 64 21.34 -35.55 37.26
C ILE A 64 19.96 -34.94 36.99
N GLU A 65 19.10 -34.83 38.00
CA GLU A 65 17.78 -34.23 37.86
C GLU A 65 17.85 -32.76 37.40
N ILE A 66 18.74 -31.96 38.00
CA ILE A 66 18.98 -30.57 37.58
C ILE A 66 19.46 -30.52 36.13
N LEU A 67 20.38 -31.41 35.73
CA LEU A 67 20.87 -31.48 34.36
C LEU A 67 19.75 -31.86 33.38
N CYS A 68 18.91 -32.83 33.72
CA CYS A 68 17.73 -33.19 32.90
C CYS A 68 16.76 -32.01 32.76
N GLN A 69 16.47 -31.29 33.85
CA GLN A 69 15.64 -30.08 33.79
C GLN A 69 16.27 -29.00 32.91
N SER A 70 17.60 -28.82 32.96
CA SER A 70 18.30 -27.88 32.09
C SER A 70 18.23 -28.32 30.62
N ASN A 71 18.36 -29.61 30.34
CA ASN A 71 18.26 -30.15 28.98
C ASN A 71 16.87 -29.92 28.38
N ASN A 72 15.80 -30.12 29.18
CA ASN A 72 14.43 -29.81 28.75
C ASN A 72 14.24 -28.32 28.41
N ARG A 73 14.93 -27.41 29.12
CA ARG A 73 14.92 -25.98 28.77
C ARG A 73 15.61 -25.72 27.44
N PHE A 74 16.74 -26.38 27.17
CA PHE A 74 17.43 -26.28 25.87
C PHE A 74 16.59 -26.84 24.73
N GLU A 75 15.86 -27.94 24.94
CA GLU A 75 14.92 -28.47 23.95
C GLU A 75 13.80 -27.47 23.63
N ASN A 76 13.20 -26.84 24.65
CA ASN A 76 12.19 -25.81 24.43
C ASN A 76 12.73 -24.59 23.67
N ILE A 77 13.97 -24.17 23.96
CA ILE A 77 14.65 -23.10 23.21
C ILE A 77 14.87 -23.53 21.76
N ASN A 78 15.30 -24.77 21.51
CA ASN A 78 15.50 -25.30 20.16
C ASN A 78 14.19 -25.34 19.36
N VAL A 79 13.08 -25.75 19.98
CA VAL A 79 11.75 -25.72 19.34
C VAL A 79 11.36 -24.27 19.00
N SER A 80 11.52 -23.35 19.94
CA SER A 80 11.23 -21.92 19.72
C SER A 80 12.09 -21.32 18.59
N LEU A 81 13.37 -21.72 18.50
CA LEU A 81 14.28 -21.31 17.44
C LEU A 81 13.86 -21.87 16.08
N GLN A 82 13.43 -23.13 16.02
CA GLN A 82 12.90 -23.73 14.78
C GLN A 82 11.62 -23.04 14.31
N GLU A 83 10.71 -22.70 15.22
CA GLU A 83 9.50 -21.93 14.90
C GLU A 83 9.85 -20.55 14.34
N LEU A 84 10.82 -19.85 14.95
CA LEU A 84 11.29 -18.56 14.46
C LEU A 84 11.94 -18.67 13.07
N LEU A 85 12.77 -19.70 12.83
CA LEU A 85 13.36 -19.95 11.51
C LEU A 85 12.30 -20.25 10.46
N GLN A 86 11.26 -21.01 10.81
CA GLN A 86 10.12 -21.28 9.93
C GLN A 86 9.35 -20.01 9.60
N GLN A 87 9.14 -19.12 10.58
CA GLN A 87 8.49 -17.82 10.38
C GLN A 87 9.31 -16.92 9.45
N VAL A 88 10.63 -16.85 9.64
CA VAL A 88 11.54 -16.10 8.75
C VAL A 88 11.51 -16.67 7.32
N ALA A 89 11.44 -17.99 7.17
CA ALA A 89 11.29 -18.62 5.85
C ALA A 89 9.96 -18.25 5.17
N SER A 90 8.85 -18.24 5.90
CA SER A 90 7.54 -17.79 5.39
C SER A 90 7.57 -16.34 4.93
N GLN A 91 8.12 -15.44 5.76
CA GLN A 91 8.23 -14.02 5.43
C GLN A 91 9.12 -13.78 4.20
N ARG A 92 10.19 -14.55 4.02
CA ARG A 92 11.04 -14.48 2.82
C ARG A 92 10.29 -14.92 1.55
N ALA A 93 9.41 -15.91 1.65
CA ALA A 93 8.56 -16.33 0.53
C ALA A 93 7.53 -15.25 0.19
N GLU A 94 6.84 -14.69 1.19
CA GLU A 94 5.88 -13.59 0.99
C GLU A 94 6.54 -12.35 0.37
N LEU A 95 7.76 -11.99 0.80
CA LEU A 95 8.52 -10.90 0.19
C LEU A 95 8.93 -11.20 -1.26
N ALA A 96 9.19 -12.46 -1.61
CA ALA A 96 9.48 -12.85 -2.99
C ALA A 96 8.25 -12.69 -3.89
N ASP A 97 7.07 -13.10 -3.40
CA ASP A 97 5.80 -12.93 -4.10
C ASP A 97 5.44 -11.46 -4.29
N LEU A 98 5.63 -10.63 -3.25
CA LEU A 98 5.41 -9.18 -3.35
C LEU A 98 6.35 -8.52 -4.36
N LYS A 99 7.62 -8.95 -4.46
CA LYS A 99 8.55 -8.48 -5.49
C LYS A 99 8.06 -8.81 -6.90
N PHE A 100 7.52 -10.02 -7.10
CA PHE A 100 6.97 -10.41 -8.39
C PHE A 100 5.75 -9.55 -8.76
N VAL A 101 4.82 -9.34 -7.83
CA VAL A 101 3.66 -8.46 -8.05
C VAL A 101 4.11 -7.03 -8.36
N LEU A 102 5.12 -6.51 -7.67
CA LEU A 102 5.66 -5.18 -7.92
C LEU A 102 6.24 -5.07 -9.34
N GLN A 103 7.01 -6.06 -9.79
CA GLN A 103 7.52 -6.12 -11.17
C GLN A 103 6.40 -6.17 -12.21
N GLU A 104 5.32 -6.92 -11.95
CA GLU A 104 4.14 -6.95 -12.83
C GLU A 104 3.46 -5.58 -12.91
N LYS A 105 3.35 -4.86 -11.79
CA LYS A 105 2.80 -3.50 -11.76
C LYS A 105 3.70 -2.49 -12.46
N GLU A 106 5.01 -2.57 -12.28
CA GLU A 106 5.98 -1.74 -13.00
C GLU A 106 5.87 -1.96 -14.52
N ALA A 107 5.80 -3.22 -14.97
CA ALA A 107 5.59 -3.55 -16.38
C ALA A 107 4.26 -2.98 -16.91
N ALA A 108 3.18 -3.04 -16.12
CA ALA A 108 1.89 -2.46 -16.48
C ALA A 108 1.95 -0.92 -16.57
N ILE A 109 2.67 -0.25 -15.67
CA ILE A 109 2.88 1.20 -15.72
C ILE A 109 3.64 1.60 -16.98
N VAL A 110 4.72 0.88 -17.33
CA VAL A 110 5.49 1.12 -18.56
C VAL A 110 4.60 0.95 -19.80
N ALA A 111 3.76 -0.09 -19.83
CA ALA A 111 2.82 -0.31 -20.93
C ALA A 111 1.80 0.83 -21.07
N LEU A 112 1.24 1.31 -19.95
CA LEU A 112 0.31 2.45 -19.94
C LEU A 112 0.98 3.76 -20.36
N GLN A 113 2.24 3.99 -19.95
CA GLN A 113 3.02 5.15 -20.38
C GLN A 113 3.28 5.11 -21.90
N ALA A 114 3.62 3.94 -22.45
CA ALA A 114 3.78 3.76 -23.89
C ALA A 114 2.45 4.02 -24.64
N GLN A 115 1.32 3.56 -24.10
CA GLN A 115 0.00 3.82 -24.66
C GLN A 115 -0.36 5.31 -24.63
N ALA A 116 -0.07 6.00 -23.52
CA ALA A 116 -0.29 7.44 -23.41
C ALA A 116 0.58 8.24 -24.40
N ALA A 117 1.84 7.84 -24.58
CA ALA A 117 2.73 8.45 -25.57
C ALA A 117 2.21 8.23 -27.01
N ALA A 118 1.75 7.02 -27.33
CA ALA A 118 1.14 6.73 -28.63
C ALA A 118 -0.15 7.54 -28.86
N ALA A 119 -0.99 7.69 -27.84
CA ALA A 119 -2.19 8.52 -27.92
C ALA A 119 -1.86 10.01 -28.11
N ALA A 120 -0.84 10.52 -27.43
CA ALA A 120 -0.36 11.89 -27.61
C ALA A 120 0.19 12.12 -29.03
N GLN A 121 0.94 11.16 -29.60
CA GLN A 121 1.39 11.23 -30.99
C GLN A 121 0.21 11.21 -31.98
N GLN A 122 -0.81 10.38 -31.75
CA GLN A 122 -2.02 10.38 -32.57
C GLN A 122 -2.74 11.73 -32.48
N GLN A 123 -2.84 12.33 -31.29
CA GLN A 123 -3.44 13.65 -31.13
C GLN A 123 -2.67 14.72 -31.91
N GLN A 124 -1.33 14.72 -31.86
CA GLN A 124 -0.51 15.65 -32.65
C GLN A 124 -0.74 15.48 -34.16
N GLN A 125 -0.92 14.26 -34.65
CA GLN A 125 -1.27 14.00 -36.06
C GLN A 125 -2.67 14.53 -36.41
N HIS A 126 -3.64 14.38 -35.50
CA HIS A 126 -4.97 14.94 -35.67
C HIS A 126 -4.95 16.47 -35.67
N ASP A 127 -4.20 17.10 -34.78
CA ASP A 127 -4.07 18.56 -34.73
C ASP A 127 -3.35 19.10 -35.98
N ALA A 128 -2.32 18.40 -36.47
CA ALA A 128 -1.64 18.77 -37.71
C ALA A 128 -2.56 18.66 -38.95
N THR A 129 -3.36 17.60 -39.04
CA THR A 129 -4.33 17.43 -40.13
C THR A 129 -5.47 18.45 -40.04
N ALA A 130 -5.95 18.78 -38.83
CA ALA A 130 -6.91 19.85 -38.62
C ALA A 130 -6.36 21.22 -39.04
N ALA A 131 -5.09 21.51 -38.72
CA ALA A 131 -4.42 22.74 -39.14
C ALA A 131 -4.28 22.83 -40.67
N GLN A 132 -3.92 21.72 -41.33
CA GLN A 132 -3.88 21.64 -42.80
C GLN A 132 -5.25 21.91 -43.43
N LEU A 133 -6.31 21.24 -42.96
CA LEU A 133 -7.67 21.47 -43.45
C LEU A 133 -8.14 22.92 -43.21
N THR A 134 -7.75 23.52 -42.09
CA THR A 134 -8.05 24.93 -41.80
C THR A 134 -7.36 25.87 -42.79
N ALA A 135 -6.10 25.59 -43.15
CA ALA A 135 -5.37 26.35 -44.16
C ALA A 135 -5.99 26.18 -45.57
N GLU A 136 -6.38 24.96 -45.96
CA GLU A 136 -7.08 24.70 -47.22
C GLU A 136 -8.42 25.44 -47.30
N LEU A 137 -9.19 25.47 -46.20
CA LEU A 137 -10.44 26.24 -46.12
C LEU A 137 -10.19 27.74 -46.28
N GLN A 138 -9.17 28.29 -45.62
CA GLN A 138 -8.79 29.70 -45.77
C GLN A 138 -8.37 30.03 -47.21
N GLU A 139 -7.64 29.14 -47.87
CA GLU A 139 -7.27 29.30 -49.28
C GLU A 139 -8.51 29.29 -50.18
N ARG A 140 -9.44 28.35 -49.97
CA ARG A 140 -10.70 28.31 -50.72
C ARG A 140 -11.55 29.55 -50.49
N ASP A 141 -11.62 30.07 -49.27
CA ASP A 141 -12.34 31.30 -48.95
C ASP A 141 -11.71 32.51 -49.66
N ALA A 142 -10.38 32.59 -49.71
CA ALA A 142 -9.67 33.63 -50.47
C ALA A 142 -9.93 33.51 -51.99
N GLN A 143 -9.92 32.29 -52.54
CA GLN A 143 -10.27 32.04 -53.94
C GLN A 143 -11.72 32.45 -54.25
N LEU A 144 -12.67 32.16 -53.35
CA LEU A 144 -14.07 32.56 -53.48
C LEU A 144 -14.24 34.08 -53.40
N ALA A 145 -13.50 34.76 -52.51
CA ALA A 145 -13.49 36.22 -52.43
C ALA A 145 -12.96 36.85 -53.73
N ALA A 146 -11.83 36.37 -54.25
CA ALA A 146 -11.27 36.83 -55.52
C ALA A 146 -12.23 36.59 -56.70
N ALA A 147 -12.90 35.42 -56.74
CA ALA A 147 -13.91 35.14 -57.76
C ALA A 147 -15.12 36.08 -57.69
N ARG A 148 -15.55 36.47 -56.48
CA ARG A 148 -16.63 37.47 -56.29
C ARG A 148 -16.20 38.87 -56.74
N GLU A 149 -14.99 39.28 -56.44
CA GLU A 149 -14.43 40.56 -56.92
C GLU A 149 -14.34 40.60 -58.45
N ALA A 150 -13.83 39.52 -59.06
CA ALA A 150 -13.78 39.39 -60.52
C ALA A 150 -15.18 39.44 -61.15
N ALA A 151 -16.17 38.75 -60.54
CA ALA A 151 -17.56 38.82 -61.00
C ALA A 151 -18.14 40.24 -60.89
N ALA A 152 -17.90 40.94 -59.77
CA ALA A 152 -18.33 42.33 -59.59
C ALA A 152 -17.68 43.27 -60.61
N HIS A 153 -16.40 43.06 -60.94
CA HIS A 153 -15.71 43.82 -62.00
C HIS A 153 -16.32 43.56 -63.37
N HIS A 154 -16.64 42.31 -63.69
CA HIS A 154 -17.32 41.97 -64.95
C HIS A 154 -18.72 42.59 -65.04
N GLU A 155 -19.49 42.60 -63.94
CA GLU A 155 -20.77 43.29 -63.89
C GLU A 155 -20.63 44.80 -64.08
N ALA A 156 -19.62 45.43 -63.46
CA ALA A 156 -19.36 46.85 -63.65
C ALA A 156 -19.00 47.19 -65.11
N GLN A 157 -18.12 46.39 -65.73
CA GLN A 157 -17.82 46.52 -67.17
C GLN A 157 -19.06 46.31 -68.04
N HIS A 158 -19.94 45.39 -67.67
CA HIS A 158 -21.19 45.18 -68.39
C HIS A 158 -22.10 46.41 -68.30
N ARG A 159 -22.26 46.98 -67.10
CA ARG A 159 -23.03 48.22 -66.89
C ARG A 159 -22.44 49.40 -67.65
N GLU A 160 -21.11 49.53 -67.69
CA GLU A 160 -20.42 50.56 -68.48
C GLU A 160 -20.68 50.38 -69.98
N LYS A 161 -20.58 49.15 -70.49
CA LYS A 161 -20.92 48.83 -71.89
C LYS A 161 -22.40 49.09 -72.18
N GLU A 162 -23.31 48.77 -71.26
CA GLU A 162 -24.73 49.09 -71.39
C GLU A 162 -24.98 50.60 -71.42
N GLN A 163 -24.31 51.37 -70.56
CA GLN A 163 -24.38 52.84 -70.57
C GLN A 163 -23.80 53.43 -71.87
N ALA A 164 -22.66 52.92 -72.34
CA ALA A 164 -22.09 53.34 -73.62
C ALA A 164 -23.02 53.00 -74.80
N LEU A 165 -23.68 51.84 -74.77
CA LEU A 165 -24.71 51.48 -75.76
C LEU A 165 -25.94 52.39 -75.66
N LEU A 166 -26.35 52.82 -74.47
CA LEU A 166 -27.42 53.79 -74.29
C LEU A 166 -27.04 55.16 -74.83
N GLN A 167 -25.83 55.66 -74.53
CA GLN A 167 -25.31 56.91 -75.08
C GLN A 167 -25.23 56.87 -76.60
N LEU A 168 -24.70 55.80 -77.19
CA LEU A 168 -24.70 55.59 -78.64
C LEU A 168 -26.11 55.57 -79.24
N ARG A 169 -27.09 55.02 -78.52
CA ARG A 169 -28.51 55.05 -78.93
C ARG A 169 -29.11 56.44 -78.84
N GLU A 170 -28.79 57.20 -77.80
CA GLU A 170 -29.20 58.60 -77.65
C GLU A 170 -28.56 59.48 -78.72
N GLU A 171 -27.25 59.35 -78.97
CA GLU A 171 -26.54 60.02 -80.06
C GLU A 171 -27.10 59.63 -81.43
N ALA A 172 -27.44 58.37 -81.66
CA ALA A 172 -28.11 57.93 -82.89
C ALA A 172 -29.54 58.49 -83.00
N ALA A 173 -30.26 58.60 -81.89
CA ALA A 173 -31.58 59.24 -81.84
C ALA A 173 -31.49 60.76 -82.08
N GLU A 174 -30.46 61.43 -81.56
CA GLU A 174 -30.18 62.84 -81.81
C GLU A 174 -29.71 63.08 -83.25
N GLN A 175 -28.82 62.24 -83.77
CA GLN A 175 -28.40 62.28 -85.17
C GLN A 175 -29.58 62.04 -86.10
N SER A 176 -30.51 61.13 -85.78
CA SER A 176 -31.73 60.92 -86.56
C SER A 176 -32.74 62.06 -86.42
N ARG A 177 -32.84 62.73 -85.26
CA ARG A 177 -33.61 63.99 -85.13
C ARG A 177 -32.98 65.13 -85.94
N LEU A 178 -31.65 65.30 -85.89
CA LEU A 178 -30.92 66.27 -86.71
C LEU A 178 -30.99 65.92 -88.21
N ARG A 179 -31.06 64.64 -88.56
CA ARG A 179 -31.30 64.16 -89.94
C ARG A 179 -32.72 64.49 -90.37
N CYS A 180 -33.74 64.26 -89.53
CA CYS A 180 -35.12 64.69 -89.77
C CYS A 180 -35.25 66.22 -89.87
N GLU A 181 -34.52 66.99 -89.06
CA GLU A 181 -34.51 68.46 -89.12
C GLU A 181 -33.78 68.99 -90.38
N ARG A 182 -32.73 68.30 -90.84
CA ARG A 182 -32.07 68.59 -92.13
C ARG A 182 -32.94 68.17 -93.32
N GLU A 183 -33.64 67.03 -93.24
CA GLU A 183 -34.58 66.54 -94.25
C GLU A 183 -35.86 67.40 -94.34
N HIS A 184 -36.25 68.07 -93.25
CA HIS A 184 -37.32 69.08 -93.25
C HIS A 184 -36.88 70.48 -93.76
N ALA A 185 -35.57 70.80 -93.77
CA ALA A 185 -35.05 72.08 -94.27
C ALA A 185 -34.55 72.04 -95.72
N THR A 186 -34.30 70.86 -96.28
CA THR A 186 -33.89 70.70 -97.69
C THR A 186 -34.69 69.58 -98.34
N GLY A 187 -35.82 69.95 -98.94
CA GLY A 187 -36.50 69.09 -99.89
C GLY A 187 -35.67 68.94 -101.17
N ALA A 188 -35.51 67.66 -101.57
CA ALA A 188 -35.28 67.16 -102.93
C ALA A 188 -33.89 67.36 -103.57
N ALA A 189 -33.04 66.33 -103.45
CA ALA A 189 -32.45 65.60 -104.59
C ALA A 189 -31.35 64.62 -104.12
N ALA A 190 -31.69 63.35 -103.87
CA ALA A 190 -30.79 62.19 -104.03
C ALA A 190 -31.51 60.84 -103.81
N ALA A 191 -32.72 60.68 -104.34
CA ALA A 191 -33.42 59.38 -104.31
C ALA A 191 -33.04 58.56 -105.55
N ALA A 192 -31.83 57.97 -105.55
CA ALA A 192 -31.46 56.87 -106.44
C ALA A 192 -30.26 56.05 -105.92
N ASP A 193 -29.32 56.64 -105.18
CA ASP A 193 -28.15 55.92 -104.61
C ASP A 193 -28.36 55.44 -103.15
N GLU A 194 -29.36 55.96 -102.43
CA GLU A 194 -29.67 55.54 -101.05
C GLU A 194 -30.36 54.17 -100.96
N VAL A 195 -30.99 53.68 -102.04
CA VAL A 195 -31.67 52.38 -102.05
C VAL A 195 -30.65 51.23 -102.07
N ALA A 196 -29.53 51.36 -102.78
CA ALA A 196 -28.47 50.35 -102.79
C ALA A 196 -27.67 50.30 -101.47
N ALA A 197 -27.45 51.46 -100.84
CA ALA A 197 -26.80 51.53 -99.52
C ALA A 197 -27.74 51.05 -98.40
N HIS A 198 -29.05 51.29 -98.50
CA HIS A 198 -30.04 50.74 -97.58
C HIS A 198 -30.27 49.24 -97.78
N GLU A 199 -30.20 48.70 -99.01
CA GLU A 199 -30.22 47.26 -99.25
C GLU A 199 -28.96 46.56 -98.70
N ALA A 200 -27.77 47.17 -98.85
CA ALA A 200 -26.55 46.65 -98.24
C ALA A 200 -26.57 46.72 -96.70
N ALA A 201 -27.08 47.81 -96.12
CA ALA A 201 -27.23 47.95 -94.67
C ALA A 201 -28.32 47.02 -94.10
N LEU A 202 -29.41 46.76 -94.86
CA LEU A 202 -30.44 45.80 -94.49
C LEU A 202 -29.89 44.36 -94.58
N ALA A 203 -29.06 44.06 -95.59
CA ALA A 203 -28.36 42.78 -95.69
C ALA A 203 -27.38 42.56 -94.53
N ASP A 204 -26.62 43.58 -94.13
CA ASP A 204 -25.72 43.53 -92.97
C ASP A 204 -26.47 43.47 -91.63
N ALA A 205 -27.64 44.08 -91.53
CA ALA A 205 -28.51 43.99 -90.36
C ALA A 205 -29.15 42.61 -90.25
N LEU A 206 -29.64 42.05 -91.36
CA LEU A 206 -30.15 40.68 -91.44
C LEU A 206 -29.03 39.66 -91.16
N ALA A 207 -27.82 39.87 -91.66
CA ALA A 207 -26.67 39.01 -91.34
C ALA A 207 -26.32 39.05 -89.84
N ARG A 208 -26.43 40.22 -89.20
CA ARG A 208 -26.24 40.38 -87.76
C ARG A 208 -27.37 39.75 -86.94
N GLU A 209 -28.62 39.86 -87.37
CA GLU A 209 -29.74 39.17 -86.73
C GLU A 209 -29.62 37.66 -86.86
N VAL A 210 -29.29 37.14 -88.05
CA VAL A 210 -29.05 35.71 -88.26
C VAL A 210 -27.86 35.22 -87.41
N ALA A 211 -26.80 36.00 -87.29
CA ALA A 211 -25.67 35.68 -86.42
C ALA A 211 -26.05 35.71 -84.92
N ALA A 212 -26.85 36.69 -84.50
CA ALA A 212 -27.34 36.79 -83.13
C ALA A 212 -28.34 35.69 -82.79
N GLU A 213 -29.20 35.31 -83.72
CA GLU A 213 -30.16 34.21 -83.57
C GLU A 213 -29.44 32.85 -83.54
N LYS A 214 -28.41 32.68 -84.38
CA LYS A 214 -27.49 31.53 -84.28
C LYS A 214 -26.78 31.48 -82.94
N ALA A 215 -26.22 32.59 -82.44
CA ALA A 215 -25.58 32.65 -81.13
C ALA A 215 -26.57 32.38 -79.98
N ARG A 216 -27.84 32.81 -80.12
CA ARG A 216 -28.91 32.53 -79.16
C ARG A 216 -29.28 31.05 -79.16
N MET A 217 -29.35 30.41 -80.33
CA MET A 217 -29.57 28.96 -80.46
C MET A 217 -28.41 28.15 -79.87
N GLU A 218 -27.17 28.58 -80.09
CA GLU A 218 -25.97 27.96 -79.49
C GLU A 218 -25.94 28.12 -77.96
N ALA A 219 -26.29 29.31 -77.45
CA ALA A 219 -26.42 29.54 -76.01
C ALA A 219 -27.56 28.71 -75.39
N GLN A 220 -28.69 28.57 -76.09
CA GLN A 220 -29.80 27.73 -75.66
C GLN A 220 -29.45 26.24 -75.67
N ALA A 221 -28.69 25.78 -76.68
CA ALA A 221 -28.15 24.42 -76.72
C ALA A 221 -27.14 24.17 -75.58
N ALA A 222 -26.26 25.13 -75.29
CA ALA A 222 -25.32 25.05 -74.17
C ALA A 222 -26.03 25.02 -72.81
N LEU A 223 -27.10 25.81 -72.65
CA LEU A 223 -27.95 25.78 -71.45
C LEU A 223 -28.60 24.40 -71.31
N GLN A 224 -29.18 23.85 -72.38
CA GLN A 224 -29.78 22.51 -72.40
C GLN A 224 -28.78 21.43 -72.00
N GLN A 225 -27.55 21.47 -72.53
CA GLN A 225 -26.48 20.55 -72.15
C GLN A 225 -26.11 20.67 -70.66
N ARG A 226 -26.03 21.90 -70.12
CA ARG A 226 -25.75 22.10 -68.68
C ARG A 226 -26.88 21.59 -67.80
N THR A 227 -28.14 21.78 -68.18
CA THR A 227 -29.29 21.19 -67.45
C THR A 227 -29.24 19.67 -67.48
N GLN A 228 -28.96 19.06 -68.64
CA GLN A 228 -28.81 17.60 -68.75
C GLN A 228 -27.66 17.07 -67.88
N ALA A 229 -26.52 17.78 -67.83
CA ALA A 229 -25.40 17.42 -66.96
C ALA A 229 -25.77 17.53 -65.47
N CYS A 230 -26.52 18.56 -65.07
CA CYS A 230 -27.01 18.70 -63.70
C CYS A 230 -28.01 17.59 -63.33
N GLU A 231 -28.89 17.21 -64.25
CA GLU A 231 -29.82 16.08 -64.06
C GLU A 231 -29.08 14.75 -63.94
N ALA A 232 -28.06 14.52 -64.76
CA ALA A 232 -27.22 13.32 -64.67
C ALA A 232 -26.47 13.25 -63.33
N LEU A 233 -25.94 14.37 -62.83
CA LEU A 233 -25.32 14.42 -61.50
C LEU A 233 -26.32 14.15 -60.37
N ARG A 234 -27.54 14.71 -60.46
CA ARG A 234 -28.61 14.43 -59.49
C ARG A 234 -29.00 12.95 -59.47
N GLN A 235 -29.12 12.32 -60.64
CA GLN A 235 -29.40 10.88 -60.75
C GLN A 235 -28.27 10.05 -60.12
N ARG A 236 -27.01 10.44 -60.33
CA ARG A 236 -25.85 9.76 -59.74
C ARG A 236 -25.81 9.90 -58.22
N CYS A 237 -26.09 11.09 -57.68
CA CYS A 237 -26.22 11.30 -56.23
C CYS A 237 -27.38 10.47 -55.63
N ALA A 238 -28.54 10.44 -56.30
CA ALA A 238 -29.67 9.62 -55.88
C ALA A 238 -29.33 8.12 -55.86
N ALA A 239 -28.59 7.62 -56.86
CA ALA A 239 -28.12 6.24 -56.90
C ALA A 239 -27.16 5.93 -55.73
N THR A 240 -26.20 6.81 -55.43
CA THR A 240 -25.29 6.61 -54.30
C THR A 240 -26.00 6.64 -52.94
N LEU A 241 -27.04 7.47 -52.79
CA LEU A 241 -27.85 7.49 -51.57
C LEU A 241 -28.63 6.17 -51.39
N ALA A 242 -29.21 5.65 -52.47
CA ALA A 242 -29.90 4.36 -52.45
C ALA A 242 -28.95 3.19 -52.10
N GLU A 243 -27.71 3.20 -52.60
CA GLU A 243 -26.69 2.21 -52.23
C GLU A 243 -26.32 2.28 -50.74
N VAL A 244 -26.16 3.48 -50.20
CA VAL A 244 -25.86 3.67 -48.75
C VAL A 244 -27.03 3.19 -47.88
N GLU A 245 -28.27 3.45 -48.29
CA GLU A 245 -29.45 2.95 -47.59
C GLU A 245 -29.55 1.42 -47.67
N GLN A 246 -29.24 0.83 -48.82
CA GLN A 246 -29.21 -0.63 -48.98
C GLN A 246 -28.11 -1.28 -48.10
N LEU A 247 -26.94 -0.64 -47.98
CA LEU A 247 -25.88 -1.11 -47.08
C LEU A 247 -26.27 -0.98 -45.62
N ARG A 248 -26.92 0.12 -45.21
CA ARG A 248 -27.46 0.27 -43.85
C ARG A 248 -28.51 -0.80 -43.54
N ALA A 249 -29.42 -1.09 -44.47
CA ALA A 249 -30.41 -2.15 -44.30
C ALA A 249 -29.75 -3.54 -44.17
N ARG A 250 -28.70 -3.82 -44.96
CA ARG A 250 -27.92 -5.07 -44.82
C ARG A 250 -27.18 -5.17 -43.49
N LEU A 251 -26.66 -4.05 -42.97
CA LEU A 251 -25.97 -4.01 -41.69
C LEU A 251 -26.95 -4.24 -40.53
N GLN A 252 -28.12 -3.62 -40.57
CA GLN A 252 -29.21 -3.87 -39.62
C GLN A 252 -29.73 -5.31 -39.69
N GLN A 253 -29.85 -5.89 -40.89
CA GLN A 253 -30.20 -7.31 -41.05
C GLN A 253 -29.11 -8.25 -40.53
N ALA A 254 -27.82 -7.90 -40.69
CA ALA A 254 -26.71 -8.68 -40.15
C ALA A 254 -26.61 -8.57 -38.62
N GLU A 255 -26.93 -7.41 -38.04
CA GLU A 255 -27.04 -7.20 -36.60
C GLU A 255 -28.24 -7.95 -36.02
N ALA A 256 -29.40 -7.91 -36.69
CA ALA A 256 -30.57 -8.69 -36.31
C ALA A 256 -30.35 -10.21 -36.45
N ALA A 257 -29.64 -10.66 -37.49
CA ALA A 257 -29.27 -12.06 -37.66
C ALA A 257 -28.24 -12.53 -36.61
N LYS A 258 -27.32 -11.65 -36.17
CA LYS A 258 -26.44 -11.93 -35.02
C LYS A 258 -27.20 -12.01 -33.70
N ALA A 259 -28.26 -11.23 -33.53
CA ALA A 259 -29.14 -11.29 -32.36
C ALA A 259 -30.12 -12.49 -32.37
N ALA A 260 -30.39 -13.09 -33.53
CA ALA A 260 -31.34 -14.18 -33.70
C ALA A 260 -30.69 -15.55 -34.05
N THR A 261 -29.48 -15.82 -33.54
CA THR A 261 -28.90 -17.18 -33.58
C THR A 261 -29.16 -17.92 -32.26
N PRO A 262 -29.33 -19.26 -32.27
CA PRO A 262 -29.61 -20.08 -31.08
C PRO A 262 -28.38 -20.26 -30.17
N ALA A 263 -27.56 -19.22 -30.03
CA ALA A 263 -26.49 -19.11 -29.05
C ALA A 263 -26.96 -18.40 -27.76
N ALA A 264 -28.15 -17.79 -27.76
CA ALA A 264 -28.72 -17.15 -26.58
C ALA A 264 -29.08 -18.16 -25.46
N ASP A 265 -29.48 -19.38 -25.81
CA ASP A 265 -29.81 -20.42 -24.81
C ASP A 265 -28.56 -21.03 -24.14
N ALA A 266 -27.42 -21.08 -24.84
CA ALA A 266 -26.14 -21.50 -24.26
C ALA A 266 -25.53 -20.42 -23.34
N ILE A 267 -25.76 -19.15 -23.65
CA ILE A 267 -25.27 -18.01 -22.87
C ILE A 267 -26.10 -17.85 -21.57
N GLN A 268 -27.40 -18.17 -21.58
CA GLN A 268 -28.22 -18.11 -20.36
C GLN A 268 -27.85 -19.19 -19.33
N MET A 269 -27.40 -20.37 -19.77
CA MET A 269 -26.79 -21.41 -18.91
C MET A 269 -25.40 -21.01 -18.37
N LEU A 270 -24.61 -20.26 -19.15
CA LEU A 270 -23.32 -19.73 -18.70
C LEU A 270 -23.47 -18.54 -17.73
N PHE A 271 -24.53 -17.73 -17.84
CA PHE A 271 -24.79 -16.66 -16.87
C PHE A 271 -25.37 -17.19 -15.54
N ALA A 272 -26.11 -18.30 -15.55
CA ALA A 272 -26.55 -18.95 -14.31
C ALA A 272 -25.34 -19.47 -13.49
N THR A 273 -24.41 -20.17 -14.15
CA THR A 273 -23.17 -20.67 -13.51
C THR A 273 -22.19 -19.55 -13.13
N ASN A 274 -22.17 -18.43 -13.86
CA ASN A 274 -21.34 -17.26 -13.53
C ASN A 274 -21.95 -16.41 -12.39
N SER A 275 -23.27 -16.46 -12.17
CA SER A 275 -23.91 -15.81 -11.02
C SER A 275 -23.59 -16.51 -9.70
N GLU A 276 -23.58 -17.85 -9.69
CA GLU A 276 -23.16 -18.66 -8.55
C GLU A 276 -21.66 -18.53 -8.30
N ALA A 277 -20.83 -18.54 -9.35
CA ALA A 277 -19.40 -18.29 -9.23
C ALA A 277 -19.10 -16.89 -8.67
N LYS A 278 -19.84 -15.85 -9.09
CA LYS A 278 -19.73 -14.51 -8.49
C LYS A 278 -20.21 -14.46 -7.05
N ALA A 279 -21.24 -15.21 -6.68
CA ALA A 279 -21.73 -15.28 -5.31
C ALA A 279 -20.69 -15.96 -4.40
N LEU A 280 -20.11 -17.07 -4.83
CA LEU A 280 -19.03 -17.77 -4.14
C LEU A 280 -17.75 -16.92 -4.05
N LEU A 281 -17.38 -16.22 -5.11
CA LEU A 281 -16.25 -15.29 -5.08
C LEU A 281 -16.50 -14.15 -4.09
N ARG A 282 -17.71 -13.57 -4.08
CA ARG A 282 -18.09 -12.54 -3.10
C ARG A 282 -18.05 -13.08 -1.68
N GLN A 283 -18.54 -14.31 -1.46
CA GLN A 283 -18.49 -14.97 -0.16
C GLN A 283 -17.04 -15.19 0.29
N HIS A 284 -16.17 -15.72 -0.57
CA HIS A 284 -14.76 -15.93 -0.23
C HIS A 284 -14.02 -14.62 0.01
N VAL A 285 -14.29 -13.57 -0.78
CA VAL A 285 -13.74 -12.23 -0.52
C VAL A 285 -14.24 -11.69 0.82
N HIS A 286 -15.51 -11.91 1.17
CA HIS A 286 -16.06 -11.47 2.44
C HIS A 286 -15.47 -12.24 3.63
N GLU A 287 -15.31 -13.55 3.51
CA GLU A 287 -14.66 -14.41 4.50
C GLU A 287 -13.18 -14.03 4.67
N ALA A 288 -12.45 -13.81 3.57
CA ALA A 288 -11.06 -13.37 3.60
C ALA A 288 -10.91 -11.97 4.23
N CYS A 289 -11.83 -11.04 3.93
CA CYS A 289 -11.87 -9.73 4.59
C CYS A 289 -12.17 -9.86 6.09
N ALA A 290 -13.16 -10.68 6.47
CA ALA A 290 -13.51 -10.90 7.87
C ALA A 290 -12.35 -11.55 8.65
N GLU A 291 -11.64 -12.51 8.06
CA GLU A 291 -10.46 -13.14 8.67
C GLU A 291 -9.32 -12.15 8.84
N ARG A 292 -9.05 -11.32 7.82
CA ARG A 292 -8.05 -10.26 7.90
C ARG A 292 -8.38 -9.25 8.99
N ASP A 293 -9.64 -8.81 9.06
CA ASP A 293 -10.08 -7.84 10.05
C ASP A 293 -10.04 -8.43 11.48
N ALA A 294 -10.33 -9.73 11.64
CA ALA A 294 -10.15 -10.44 12.91
C ALA A 294 -8.68 -10.52 13.33
N ARG A 295 -7.76 -10.82 12.40
CA ARG A 295 -6.30 -10.82 12.67
C ARG A 295 -5.80 -9.42 13.05
N LEU A 296 -6.28 -8.38 12.38
CA LEU A 296 -5.93 -7.00 12.71
C LEU A 296 -6.46 -6.60 14.10
N LEU A 297 -7.69 -6.98 14.46
CA LEU A 297 -8.22 -6.75 15.81
C LEU A 297 -7.41 -7.50 16.87
N GLN A 298 -6.99 -8.74 16.59
CA GLN A 298 -6.11 -9.48 17.49
C GLN A 298 -4.77 -8.76 17.70
N GLN A 299 -4.13 -8.30 16.63
CA GLN A 299 -2.88 -7.52 16.72
C GLN A 299 -3.06 -6.20 17.49
N VAL A 300 -4.16 -5.50 17.28
CA VAL A 300 -4.48 -4.28 18.04
C VAL A 300 -4.63 -4.59 19.53
N ASN A 301 -5.27 -5.70 19.89
CA ASN A 301 -5.42 -6.12 21.29
C ASN A 301 -4.08 -6.53 21.91
N GLU A 302 -3.25 -7.27 21.19
CA GLU A 302 -1.90 -7.64 21.62
C GLU A 302 -1.01 -6.40 21.83
N ASN A 303 -1.05 -5.45 20.90
CA ASN A 303 -0.35 -4.17 21.03
C ASN A 303 -0.87 -3.33 22.20
N ALA A 304 -2.18 -3.30 22.43
CA ALA A 304 -2.76 -2.62 23.59
C ALA A 304 -2.34 -3.27 24.92
N ALA A 305 -2.22 -4.60 24.96
CA ALA A 305 -1.72 -5.34 26.12
C ALA A 305 -0.22 -5.06 26.37
N LEU A 306 0.60 -5.02 25.31
CA LEU A 306 2.01 -4.65 25.40
C LEU A 306 2.19 -3.22 25.90
N LEU A 307 1.44 -2.25 25.36
CA LEU A 307 1.44 -0.86 25.83
C LEU A 307 1.05 -0.77 27.31
N SER A 308 0.03 -1.51 27.74
CA SER A 308 -0.39 -1.57 29.14
C SER A 308 0.72 -2.14 30.04
N ARG A 309 1.44 -3.17 29.58
CA ARG A 309 2.58 -3.76 30.30
C ARG A 309 3.77 -2.81 30.37
N MET A 310 4.08 -2.08 29.29
CA MET A 310 5.12 -1.05 29.33
C MET A 310 4.76 0.09 30.28
N ALA A 311 3.50 0.53 30.31
CA ALA A 311 3.04 1.55 31.24
C ALA A 311 3.20 1.09 32.71
N LEU A 312 2.92 -0.17 33.02
CA LEU A 312 3.18 -0.76 34.34
C LEU A 312 4.67 -0.78 34.68
N LEU A 313 5.52 -1.24 33.77
CA LEU A 313 6.98 -1.24 33.96
C LEU A 313 7.51 0.18 34.16
N GLN A 314 6.98 1.16 33.43
CA GLN A 314 7.35 2.57 33.60
C GLN A 314 6.92 3.07 34.99
N ALA A 315 5.70 2.77 35.45
CA ALA A 315 5.25 3.15 36.78
C ALA A 315 6.08 2.48 37.89
N GLU A 316 6.45 1.21 37.73
CA GLU A 316 7.36 0.51 38.65
C GLU A 316 8.74 1.14 38.66
N SER A 317 9.28 1.51 37.49
CA SER A 317 10.58 2.18 37.38
C SER A 317 10.57 3.54 38.09
N GLU A 318 9.50 4.33 37.93
CA GLU A 318 9.33 5.61 38.59
C GLU A 318 9.21 5.45 40.11
N HIS A 319 8.50 4.41 40.56
CA HIS A 319 8.41 4.07 41.98
C HIS A 319 9.77 3.67 42.56
N LEU A 320 10.56 2.87 41.85
CA LEU A 320 11.92 2.50 42.25
C LEU A 320 12.85 3.71 42.30
N VAL A 321 12.77 4.63 41.32
CA VAL A 321 13.54 5.88 41.33
C VAL A 321 13.14 6.77 42.51
N LYS A 322 11.84 6.89 42.81
CA LYS A 322 11.36 7.61 44.01
C LYS A 322 11.88 6.96 45.30
N LYS A 323 11.87 5.63 45.39
CA LYS A 323 12.40 4.88 46.54
C LYS A 323 13.92 5.06 46.69
N LEU A 324 14.67 5.07 45.59
CA LEU A 324 16.11 5.35 45.57
C LEU A 324 16.41 6.78 46.02
N LYS A 325 15.67 7.77 45.53
CA LYS A 325 15.80 9.16 46.00
C LYS A 325 15.47 9.29 47.48
N ALA A 326 14.40 8.66 47.96
CA ALA A 326 14.06 8.65 49.38
C ALA A 326 15.18 8.00 50.23
N ALA A 327 15.74 6.88 49.78
CA ALA A 327 16.86 6.21 50.44
C ALA A 327 18.15 7.07 50.43
N GLN A 328 18.42 7.80 49.35
CA GLN A 328 19.53 8.75 49.28
C GLN A 328 19.32 9.93 50.24
N HIS A 329 18.10 10.45 50.36
CA HIS A 329 17.80 11.51 51.34
C HIS A 329 17.93 11.02 52.79
N THR A 330 17.53 9.77 53.09
CA THR A 330 17.74 9.19 54.44
C THR A 330 19.22 8.93 54.71
N ALA A 331 19.98 8.42 53.73
CA ALA A 331 21.42 8.21 53.88
C ALA A 331 22.17 9.55 54.05
N ALA A 332 21.80 10.58 53.29
CA ALA A 332 22.36 11.92 53.44
C ALA A 332 22.01 12.54 54.80
N ALA A 333 20.82 12.28 55.35
CA ALA A 333 20.45 12.72 56.70
C ALA A 333 21.24 11.99 57.80
N GLU A 334 21.52 10.69 57.62
CA GLU A 334 22.37 9.91 58.52
C GLU A 334 23.84 10.33 58.45
N ASP A 335 24.36 10.64 57.27
CA ASP A 335 25.73 11.16 57.10
C ASP A 335 25.86 12.60 57.62
N TYR A 336 24.83 13.45 57.50
CA TYR A 336 24.84 14.78 58.13
C TYR A 336 24.78 14.70 59.66
N SER A 337 24.12 13.68 60.22
CA SER A 337 24.12 13.37 61.66
C SER A 337 25.48 12.85 62.16
N LYS A 338 26.20 12.07 61.35
CA LYS A 338 27.56 11.60 61.67
C LYS A 338 28.66 12.66 61.45
N ALA A 339 28.49 13.58 60.51
CA ALA A 339 29.46 14.62 60.19
C ALA A 339 29.58 15.72 61.27
N THR A 340 28.68 15.78 62.25
CA THR A 340 28.80 16.70 63.40
C THR A 340 29.75 16.24 64.51
N PHE A 341 30.45 15.09 64.41
CA PHE A 341 31.29 14.60 65.51
C PHE A 341 32.80 14.46 65.24
N THR A 342 33.32 14.79 64.06
CA THR A 342 34.78 14.73 63.85
C THR A 342 35.30 15.85 62.97
N SER A 343 35.87 16.87 63.62
CA SER A 343 36.75 17.85 63.01
C SER A 343 38.06 17.17 62.56
N GLY A 344 38.35 17.17 61.26
CA GLY A 344 39.61 16.68 60.71
C GLY A 344 39.81 17.17 59.28
N ALA A 345 40.97 17.82 59.06
CA ALA A 345 41.36 18.63 57.90
C ALA A 345 41.19 18.01 56.49
N PRO A 346 41.03 18.83 55.43
CA PRO A 346 40.92 18.35 54.06
C PRO A 346 42.29 18.10 53.44
N VAL A 347 42.46 16.92 52.83
CA VAL A 347 43.56 16.60 51.92
C VAL A 347 43.03 16.68 50.50
N ALA A 348 43.62 17.56 49.70
CA ALA A 348 43.35 17.70 48.28
C ALA A 348 43.92 16.50 47.51
N VAL A 349 43.08 15.81 46.74
CA VAL A 349 43.50 14.84 45.73
C VAL A 349 43.05 15.35 44.38
N ALA A 350 44.04 15.80 43.61
CA ALA A 350 43.93 16.12 42.20
C ALA A 350 44.02 14.84 41.36
N GLY A 351 43.33 14.81 40.22
CA GLY A 351 43.60 13.85 39.15
C GLY A 351 42.40 13.02 38.71
N ALA A 352 41.52 13.61 37.91
CA ALA A 352 40.67 12.86 36.99
C ALA A 352 40.70 13.59 35.64
N GLU A 353 41.40 13.00 34.68
CA GLU A 353 41.43 13.46 33.29
C GLU A 353 40.04 13.26 32.65
N PRO A 354 39.51 14.25 31.92
CA PRO A 354 38.25 14.10 31.20
C PRO A 354 38.50 13.27 29.93
N HIS A 355 37.85 12.11 29.85
CA HIS A 355 37.72 11.37 28.60
C HIS A 355 37.08 12.26 27.53
N GLY A 356 37.79 12.41 26.41
CA GLY A 356 37.39 13.22 25.27
C GLY A 356 36.03 12.80 24.72
N THR A 357 35.01 13.61 25.01
CA THR A 357 33.80 13.68 24.20
C THR A 357 34.21 14.23 22.84
N LEU A 358 34.15 13.40 21.80
CA LEU A 358 34.23 13.89 20.42
C LEU A 358 33.17 14.98 20.23
N ASP A 359 33.61 16.19 19.88
CA ASP A 359 32.77 17.36 19.66
C ASP A 359 31.88 17.17 18.42
N CYS A 360 30.77 16.42 18.55
CA CYS A 360 29.73 16.31 17.53
C CYS A 360 29.11 17.68 17.15
N VAL A 361 29.31 18.69 18.00
CA VAL A 361 28.81 20.06 17.79
C VAL A 361 29.54 20.75 16.61
N ASP A 362 30.83 20.48 16.43
CA ASP A 362 31.66 21.17 15.43
C ASP A 362 31.40 20.65 13.99
N TYR A 363 31.06 19.37 13.86
CA TYR A 363 30.69 18.78 12.57
C TYR A 363 29.35 19.29 12.05
N LYS A 364 28.35 19.42 12.93
CA LYS A 364 27.01 19.89 12.57
C LYS A 364 27.01 21.37 12.14
N SER A 365 27.84 22.21 12.77
CA SER A 365 28.07 23.59 12.34
C SER A 365 28.74 23.68 10.96
N LYS A 366 29.73 22.81 10.68
CA LYS A 366 30.39 22.77 9.37
C LYS A 366 29.42 22.36 8.24
N MET A 367 28.55 21.38 8.48
CA MET A 367 27.56 20.95 7.48
C MET A 367 26.46 21.99 7.25
N ALA A 368 26.00 22.67 8.31
CA ALA A 368 25.07 23.80 8.18
C ALA A 368 25.69 24.95 7.36
N GLY A 369 26.98 25.23 7.55
CA GLY A 369 27.73 26.18 6.73
C GLY A 369 27.84 25.76 5.25
N LYS A 370 28.15 24.49 4.97
CA LYS A 370 28.18 23.96 3.60
C LYS A 370 26.82 24.06 2.91
N ARG A 371 25.75 23.68 3.62
CA ARG A 371 24.37 23.74 3.11
C ARG A 371 23.96 25.15 2.72
N THR A 372 24.13 26.11 3.64
CA THR A 372 23.78 27.52 3.39
C THR A 372 24.61 28.13 2.26
N THR A 373 25.89 27.72 2.14
CA THR A 373 26.75 28.16 1.04
C THR A 373 26.29 27.60 -0.31
N MET A 374 25.91 26.33 -0.35
CA MET A 374 25.41 25.68 -1.56
C MET A 374 24.03 26.22 -1.97
N GLU A 375 23.10 26.36 -1.03
CA GLU A 375 21.78 26.99 -1.26
C GLU A 375 21.94 28.41 -1.79
N LYS A 376 22.90 29.19 -1.28
CA LYS A 376 23.22 30.53 -1.78
C LYS A 376 23.78 30.50 -3.21
N ARG A 377 24.71 29.59 -3.53
CA ARG A 377 25.26 29.48 -4.90
C ARG A 377 24.21 29.05 -5.92
N VAL A 378 23.34 28.12 -5.54
CA VAL A 378 22.20 27.71 -6.38
C VAL A 378 21.24 28.88 -6.58
N ALA A 379 20.95 29.66 -5.54
CA ALA A 379 20.10 30.85 -5.64
C ALA A 379 20.74 31.94 -6.53
N ASP A 380 22.04 32.22 -6.34
CA ASP A 380 22.79 33.19 -7.15
C ASP A 380 22.87 32.75 -8.63
N PHE A 381 22.91 31.44 -8.90
CA PHE A 381 22.91 30.87 -10.25
C PHE A 381 21.52 30.91 -10.92
N LEU A 382 20.45 30.61 -10.17
CA LEU A 382 19.07 30.61 -10.68
C LEU A 382 18.49 32.02 -10.79
N PHE A 383 18.96 32.96 -9.97
CA PHE A 383 18.51 34.34 -9.93
C PHE A 383 19.71 35.28 -10.00
N PRO A 384 20.38 35.39 -11.18
CA PRO A 384 21.38 36.43 -11.38
C PRO A 384 20.69 37.78 -11.19
N LEU A 385 20.96 38.43 -10.06
CA LEU A 385 20.26 39.61 -9.59
C LEU A 385 20.22 40.68 -10.70
N THR A 386 19.00 41.07 -11.10
CA THR A 386 18.71 42.27 -11.91
C THR A 386 18.90 43.57 -11.12
N THR A 387 19.75 43.58 -10.09
CA THR A 387 20.03 44.76 -9.28
C THR A 387 21.18 45.57 -9.88
N THR A 388 20.88 46.27 -10.97
CA THR A 388 21.54 47.54 -11.31
C THR A 388 20.49 48.62 -11.44
N SER A 389 19.98 49.07 -10.29
CA SER A 389 19.29 50.35 -10.22
C SER A 389 20.32 51.47 -10.29
N GLY A 390 20.27 52.25 -11.37
CA GLY A 390 20.78 53.63 -11.39
C GLY A 390 21.98 53.89 -12.30
N ALA A 391 21.71 54.17 -13.56
CA ALA A 391 21.95 55.47 -14.19
C ALA A 391 21.84 55.31 -15.71
N ALA A 392 20.92 56.07 -16.29
CA ALA A 392 20.62 56.07 -17.71
C ALA A 392 21.84 56.49 -18.55
N THR A 393 22.21 55.64 -19.51
CA THR A 393 22.57 56.07 -20.86
C THR A 393 22.05 55.01 -21.82
N ALA A 394 21.10 55.42 -22.65
CA ALA A 394 20.61 54.64 -23.78
C ALA A 394 21.78 54.28 -24.71
N ASP A 395 21.65 53.15 -25.40
CA ASP A 395 22.60 52.59 -26.38
C ASP A 395 23.70 51.67 -25.83
N ALA A 396 23.29 50.51 -25.32
CA ALA A 396 24.11 49.29 -25.42
C ALA A 396 23.20 48.07 -25.67
N PRO A 397 23.53 47.20 -26.65
CA PRO A 397 22.71 46.04 -26.97
C PRO A 397 22.73 45.05 -25.81
N ALA A 398 21.53 44.56 -25.45
CA ALA A 398 21.30 43.56 -24.42
C ALA A 398 22.03 42.24 -24.74
N GLY A 399 23.30 42.16 -24.33
CA GLY A 399 24.06 40.93 -24.31
C GLY A 399 23.54 40.05 -23.18
N VAL A 400 22.67 39.10 -23.52
CA VAL A 400 22.38 37.95 -22.67
C VAL A 400 23.72 37.26 -22.42
N THR A 401 24.29 37.43 -21.23
CA THR A 401 25.48 36.71 -20.81
C THR A 401 25.11 35.24 -20.79
N MET A 402 25.48 34.51 -21.84
CA MET A 402 25.34 33.05 -21.87
C MET A 402 26.03 32.52 -20.63
N ILE A 403 25.26 31.80 -19.80
CA ILE A 403 25.75 31.09 -18.63
C ILE A 403 26.92 30.21 -19.10
N ASN A 404 28.10 30.43 -18.51
CA ASN A 404 29.29 29.70 -18.88
C ASN A 404 29.08 28.23 -18.53
N MET A 405 29.15 27.36 -19.54
CA MET A 405 28.90 25.92 -19.39
C MET A 405 29.81 25.28 -18.32
N ARG A 406 31.01 25.84 -18.14
CA ARG A 406 31.96 25.40 -17.10
C ARG A 406 31.45 25.65 -15.69
N ASP A 407 30.74 26.74 -15.45
CA ASP A 407 30.21 27.09 -14.13
C ASP A 407 29.02 26.19 -13.77
N LEU A 408 28.22 25.80 -14.77
CA LEU A 408 27.15 24.82 -14.61
C LEU A 408 27.70 23.42 -14.29
N GLU A 409 28.76 22.97 -14.97
CA GLU A 409 29.44 21.71 -14.67
C GLU A 409 29.99 21.69 -13.24
N LEU A 410 30.61 22.79 -12.79
CA LEU A 410 31.11 22.91 -11.42
C LEU A 410 29.98 22.89 -10.38
N LEU A 411 28.86 23.59 -10.64
CA LEU A 411 27.71 23.59 -9.74
C LEU A 411 27.07 22.19 -9.65
N LEU A 412 26.95 21.47 -10.76
CA LEU A 412 26.46 20.09 -10.79
C LEU A 412 27.38 19.15 -10.00
N GLN A 413 28.69 19.28 -10.15
CA GLN A 413 29.64 18.48 -9.36
C GLN A 413 29.57 18.82 -7.87
N GLU A 414 29.43 20.09 -7.50
CA GLU A 414 29.26 20.50 -6.11
C GLU A 414 27.94 19.97 -5.51
N LEU A 415 26.85 19.93 -6.28
CA LEU A 415 25.58 19.34 -5.88
C LEU A 415 25.68 17.83 -5.68
N LEU A 416 26.35 17.11 -6.58
CA LEU A 416 26.56 15.67 -6.46
C LEU A 416 27.42 15.34 -5.23
N ASN A 417 28.52 16.07 -5.02
CA ASN A 417 29.37 15.87 -3.84
C ASN A 417 28.62 16.18 -2.55
N TYR A 418 27.77 17.22 -2.53
CA TYR A 418 26.94 17.51 -1.37
C TYR A 418 25.91 16.40 -1.11
N GLN A 419 25.30 15.86 -2.15
CA GLN A 419 24.36 14.75 -2.01
C GLN A 419 25.07 13.52 -1.41
N GLU A 420 26.25 13.16 -1.93
CA GLU A 420 27.08 12.07 -1.39
C GLU A 420 27.47 12.32 0.08
N ASP A 421 27.90 13.54 0.43
CA ASP A 421 28.19 13.95 1.81
C ASP A 421 26.96 13.77 2.72
N THR A 422 25.75 14.12 2.25
CA THR A 422 24.51 13.96 3.05
C THR A 422 24.08 12.50 3.20
N GLU A 423 24.26 11.68 2.16
CA GLU A 423 23.97 10.24 2.22
C GLU A 423 24.93 9.55 3.20
N ASN A 424 26.23 9.88 3.12
CA ASN A 424 27.25 9.39 4.05
C ASN A 424 26.98 9.81 5.50
N GLU A 425 26.53 11.05 5.75
CA GLU A 425 26.13 11.51 7.07
C GLU A 425 24.91 10.72 7.59
N SER A 426 23.91 10.52 6.74
CA SER A 426 22.71 9.77 7.11
C SER A 426 23.02 8.30 7.46
N SER A 427 23.92 7.68 6.70
CA SER A 427 24.42 6.32 6.93
C SER A 427 25.22 6.23 8.24
N THR A 428 26.13 7.18 8.47
CA THR A 428 26.92 7.24 9.72
C THR A 428 26.02 7.46 10.94
N ARG A 429 25.00 8.32 10.83
CA ARG A 429 24.05 8.58 11.90
C ARG A 429 23.20 7.35 12.21
N LEU A 430 22.83 6.56 11.19
CA LEU A 430 22.13 5.29 11.39
C LEU A 430 23.03 4.29 12.12
N LEU A 431 24.29 4.18 11.70
CA LEU A 431 25.28 3.30 12.35
C LEU A 431 25.52 3.67 13.82
N ILE A 432 25.66 4.96 14.13
CA ILE A 432 25.80 5.43 15.53
C ILE A 432 24.56 5.03 16.34
N LYS A 433 23.37 5.18 15.78
CA LYS A 433 22.12 4.79 16.47
C LYS A 433 22.03 3.27 16.68
N ASP A 434 22.49 2.47 15.71
CA ASP A 434 22.56 1.02 15.86
C ASP A 434 23.55 0.63 16.96
N MET A 435 24.73 1.26 17.03
CA MET A 435 25.69 1.07 18.11
C MET A 435 25.13 1.48 19.48
N GLU A 436 24.42 2.60 19.57
CA GLU A 436 23.76 3.04 20.81
C GLU A 436 22.69 2.04 21.27
N MET A 437 21.94 1.46 20.32
CA MET A 437 20.95 0.42 20.60
C MET A 437 21.62 -0.89 21.05
N GLU A 438 22.73 -1.29 20.43
CA GLU A 438 23.54 -2.44 20.85
C GLU A 438 24.09 -2.25 22.27
N ASP A 439 24.60 -1.06 22.60
CA ASP A 439 25.06 -0.71 23.94
C ASP A 439 23.92 -0.75 24.98
N GLN A 440 22.72 -0.28 24.61
CA GLN A 440 21.54 -0.38 25.46
C GLN A 440 21.12 -1.83 25.69
N LEU A 441 21.14 -2.66 24.64
CA LEU A 441 20.88 -4.09 24.73
C LEU A 441 21.92 -4.79 25.62
N ALA A 442 23.22 -4.46 25.46
CA ALA A 442 24.29 -5.00 26.30
C ALA A 442 24.09 -4.63 27.77
N LYS A 443 23.69 -3.39 28.07
CA LYS A 443 23.35 -2.95 29.43
C LYS A 443 22.15 -3.72 29.99
N LEU A 444 21.10 -3.90 29.20
CA LEU A 444 19.93 -4.70 29.61
C LEU A 444 20.32 -6.15 29.89
N PHE A 445 21.11 -6.79 29.03
CA PHE A 445 21.60 -8.15 29.28
C PHE A 445 22.45 -8.24 30.56
N ALA A 446 23.29 -7.25 30.84
CA ALA A 446 24.05 -7.19 32.09
C ALA A 446 23.12 -7.08 33.31
N THR A 447 22.05 -6.27 33.23
CA THR A 447 21.05 -6.18 34.31
C THR A 447 20.27 -7.47 34.51
N ILE A 448 19.89 -8.17 33.42
CA ILE A 448 19.20 -9.47 33.49
C ILE A 448 20.10 -10.49 34.19
N ARG A 449 21.37 -10.61 33.79
CA ARG A 449 22.33 -11.52 34.45
C ARG A 449 22.51 -11.20 35.92
N ARG A 450 22.54 -9.92 36.29
CA ARG A 450 22.59 -9.49 37.70
C ARG A 450 21.34 -9.94 38.46
N LEU A 451 20.14 -9.69 37.92
CA LEU A 451 18.88 -10.11 38.54
C LEU A 451 18.77 -11.64 38.66
N GLU A 452 19.26 -12.39 37.66
CA GLU A 452 19.33 -13.85 37.73
C GLU A 452 20.25 -14.31 38.87
N SER A 453 21.43 -13.69 39.02
CA SER A 453 22.33 -13.99 40.13
C SER A 453 21.74 -13.64 41.51
N GLU A 454 20.98 -12.54 41.59
CA GLU A 454 20.27 -12.14 42.81
C GLU A 454 19.14 -13.13 43.13
N ARG A 455 18.35 -13.54 42.13
CA ARG A 455 17.33 -14.60 42.27
C ARG A 455 17.93 -15.91 42.77
N ASP A 456 19.04 -16.35 42.17
CA ASP A 456 19.70 -17.60 42.55
C ASP A 456 20.28 -17.53 43.97
N SER A 457 20.77 -16.35 44.38
CA SER A 457 21.19 -16.09 45.77
C SER A 457 20.02 -16.16 46.75
N LEU A 458 18.88 -15.53 46.41
CA LEU A 458 17.66 -15.59 47.23
C LEU A 458 17.10 -17.01 47.33
N LEU A 459 17.11 -17.79 46.25
CA LEU A 459 16.71 -19.19 46.26
C LEU A 459 17.62 -20.03 47.17
N LYS A 460 18.94 -19.82 47.14
CA LYS A 460 19.88 -20.47 48.06
C LYS A 460 19.65 -20.06 49.51
N GLN A 461 19.34 -18.78 49.78
CA GLN A 461 18.97 -18.32 51.13
C GLN A 461 17.67 -18.97 51.61
N LEU A 462 16.66 -19.05 50.76
CA LEU A 462 15.38 -19.68 51.09
C LEU A 462 15.55 -21.18 51.35
N GLN A 463 16.32 -21.89 50.53
CA GLN A 463 16.68 -23.28 50.78
C GLN A 463 17.43 -23.45 52.11
N LYS A 464 18.37 -22.55 52.44
CA LYS A 464 19.10 -22.57 53.71
C LYS A 464 18.19 -22.35 54.91
N GLU A 465 17.26 -21.39 54.85
CA GLU A 465 16.29 -21.15 55.92
C GLU A 465 15.28 -22.29 56.05
N VAL A 466 14.82 -22.88 54.95
CA VAL A 466 13.99 -24.10 54.97
C VAL A 466 14.75 -25.25 55.64
N PHE A 467 16.01 -25.49 55.24
CA PHE A 467 16.84 -26.53 55.84
C PHE A 467 17.12 -26.27 57.33
N LYS A 468 17.33 -25.02 57.72
CA LYS A 468 17.49 -24.60 59.12
C LYS A 468 16.20 -24.82 59.91
N ALA A 469 15.03 -24.47 59.37
CA ALA A 469 13.73 -24.70 60.01
C ALA A 469 13.50 -26.20 60.25
N VAL A 470 13.76 -27.04 59.25
CA VAL A 470 13.70 -28.51 59.36
C VAL A 470 14.68 -29.03 60.42
N LYS A 471 15.94 -28.56 60.42
CA LYS A 471 16.98 -28.97 61.38
C LYS A 471 16.68 -28.53 62.82
N THR A 472 16.04 -27.37 63.00
CA THR A 472 15.65 -26.87 64.33
C THR A 472 14.45 -27.62 64.94
N GLY A 473 13.88 -28.60 64.24
CA GLY A 473 12.75 -29.38 64.79
C GLY A 473 11.51 -28.54 65.03
N LEU A 474 11.44 -27.33 64.46
CA LEU A 474 10.23 -26.53 64.34
C LEU A 474 9.35 -27.21 63.29
N THR A 475 8.86 -28.39 63.64
CA THR A 475 7.64 -28.91 63.05
C THR A 475 6.61 -27.81 63.19
N PRO A 476 5.91 -27.42 62.11
CA PRO A 476 4.81 -26.47 62.24
C PRO A 476 3.87 -27.08 63.26
N LYS A 477 3.82 -26.49 64.47
CA LYS A 477 2.86 -26.86 65.49
C LYS A 477 1.52 -26.84 64.79
N LYS A 478 0.93 -28.02 64.68
CA LYS A 478 -0.41 -28.30 64.20
C LYS A 478 -1.29 -27.15 64.70
N GLN A 479 -1.60 -26.20 63.81
CA GLN A 479 -2.52 -25.13 64.17
C GLN A 479 -3.82 -25.83 64.48
N ASP A 480 -4.21 -25.76 65.75
CA ASP A 480 -5.53 -26.18 66.18
C ASP A 480 -6.58 -25.49 65.30
N PRO A 481 -7.69 -26.16 64.96
CA PRO A 481 -8.75 -25.58 64.15
C PRO A 481 -9.46 -24.50 64.96
N VAL A 482 -8.96 -23.26 64.89
CA VAL A 482 -9.58 -22.11 65.55
C VAL A 482 -10.81 -21.68 64.75
N HIS A 483 -11.96 -21.98 65.35
CA HIS A 483 -13.24 -21.28 65.30
C HIS A 483 -13.75 -20.73 63.95
N ASN A 484 -14.74 -21.45 63.42
CA ASN A 484 -15.89 -20.84 62.75
C ASN A 484 -16.49 -19.76 63.66
N VAL A 485 -16.28 -18.49 63.31
CA VAL A 485 -17.08 -17.37 63.82
C VAL A 485 -18.44 -17.45 63.12
N ARG A 486 -19.38 -18.08 63.83
CA ARG A 486 -20.82 -18.03 63.62
C ARG A 486 -21.29 -16.58 63.79
N ILE A 487 -21.60 -15.90 62.69
CA ILE A 487 -22.41 -14.68 62.73
C ILE A 487 -23.86 -15.17 62.82
N GLU A 488 -24.42 -15.04 64.02
CA GLU A 488 -25.83 -15.27 64.30
C GLU A 488 -26.69 -14.14 63.74
N GLY A 489 -27.91 -14.52 63.33
CA GLY A 489 -29.08 -13.66 63.43
C GLY A 489 -29.67 -13.23 62.10
N PHE A 490 -30.50 -14.08 61.50
CA PHE A 490 -31.83 -13.65 61.04
C PHE A 490 -32.73 -14.89 60.89
N ASP A 491 -33.61 -15.07 61.87
CA ASP A 491 -34.65 -16.09 61.92
C ASP A 491 -35.76 -15.82 60.90
N PRO A 492 -36.26 -16.85 60.21
CA PRO A 492 -37.53 -16.84 59.51
C PRO A 492 -38.61 -17.50 60.38
N ASP A 493 -39.63 -16.74 60.77
CA ASP A 493 -41.04 -17.16 60.92
C ASP A 493 -41.77 -16.35 62.01
N SER A 494 -42.59 -15.39 61.58
CA SER A 494 -43.86 -15.10 62.25
C SER A 494 -44.79 -14.29 61.35
N GLU A 495 -45.83 -15.01 60.92
CA GLU A 495 -47.18 -14.64 60.53
C GLU A 495 -47.60 -13.15 60.48
N ARG A 496 -48.40 -12.86 59.43
CA ARG A 496 -49.86 -12.55 59.50
C ARG A 496 -50.31 -11.23 58.85
N VAL A 497 -51.36 -11.37 58.03
CA VAL A 497 -52.43 -10.42 57.64
C VAL A 497 -52.27 -9.63 56.32
N SER A 498 -52.98 -10.13 55.30
CA SER A 498 -53.53 -9.45 54.08
C SER A 498 -54.57 -8.35 54.44
N PRO A 499 -55.25 -7.59 53.51
CA PRO A 499 -55.31 -7.70 52.04
C PRO A 499 -55.42 -6.39 51.22
N GLY A 500 -55.41 -6.54 49.88
CA GLY A 500 -55.93 -5.58 48.88
C GLY A 500 -55.20 -5.75 47.54
N GLY A 501 -55.70 -6.55 46.57
CA GLY A 501 -56.69 -6.15 45.54
C GLY A 501 -56.00 -5.25 44.49
N VAL A 502 -55.84 -5.55 43.20
CA VAL A 502 -56.75 -6.08 42.15
C VAL A 502 -55.87 -6.50 40.94
N SER A 503 -56.10 -7.67 40.30
CA SER A 503 -56.68 -7.85 38.94
C SER A 503 -56.06 -6.98 37.81
N ALA A 504 -55.71 -7.45 36.61
CA ALA A 504 -56.04 -8.69 35.90
C ALA A 504 -55.15 -8.85 34.62
N THR A 505 -54.92 -10.11 34.23
CA THR A 505 -54.93 -10.69 32.87
C THR A 505 -54.08 -10.11 31.72
N GLY A 506 -53.22 -10.98 31.17
CA GLY A 506 -53.46 -11.53 29.81
C GLY A 506 -52.59 -11.01 28.64
N PRO A 507 -51.81 -11.88 27.97
CA PRO A 507 -50.90 -11.54 26.87
C PRO A 507 -51.50 -11.84 25.49
N LEU A 508 -51.09 -11.13 24.42
CA LEU A 508 -51.17 -11.63 23.04
C LEU A 508 -50.13 -10.98 22.09
N THR A 509 -49.78 -11.80 21.11
CA THR A 509 -48.75 -11.83 20.06
C THR A 509 -48.94 -10.81 18.90
N PRO A 510 -48.00 -10.76 17.90
CA PRO A 510 -47.71 -9.57 17.10
C PRO A 510 -48.51 -9.49 15.80
N ARG A 511 -48.63 -8.29 15.22
CA ARG A 511 -49.32 -8.09 13.93
C ARG A 511 -48.53 -7.22 12.96
N ARG A 512 -48.20 -7.84 11.82
CA ARG A 512 -47.94 -7.25 10.50
C ARG A 512 -48.92 -6.13 10.16
N ARG A 513 -48.44 -5.09 9.48
CA ARG A 513 -49.21 -4.39 8.44
C ARG A 513 -48.27 -3.69 7.45
N GLY A 514 -48.39 -4.06 6.17
CA GLY A 514 -48.02 -3.19 5.06
C GLY A 514 -49.28 -2.55 4.45
N LEU A 515 -49.09 -1.47 3.71
CA LEU A 515 -49.60 -1.21 2.34
C LEU A 515 -49.74 0.31 2.04
N SER A 516 -49.33 0.64 0.81
CA SER A 516 -49.85 1.67 -0.13
C SER A 516 -49.66 3.16 0.20
N SER A 517 -48.93 3.95 -0.61
CA SER A 517 -49.16 4.41 -1.99
C SER A 517 -50.10 5.61 -2.09
N THR A 518 -49.57 6.76 -2.55
CA THR A 518 -50.33 7.81 -3.24
C THR A 518 -49.46 8.50 -4.29
N ASN A 519 -50.00 8.51 -5.51
CA ASN A 519 -49.57 9.23 -6.69
C ASN A 519 -49.66 10.76 -6.51
N THR A 520 -48.83 11.50 -7.24
CA THR A 520 -49.26 12.78 -7.84
C THR A 520 -48.40 13.10 -9.06
N SER A 521 -49.11 13.21 -10.18
CA SER A 521 -48.67 13.65 -11.51
C SER A 521 -48.68 15.17 -11.62
N THR A 522 -47.72 15.80 -12.31
CA THR A 522 -48.00 16.89 -13.29
C THR A 522 -46.79 17.29 -14.15
N SER A 523 -47.03 17.31 -15.47
CA SER A 523 -46.56 18.23 -16.53
C SER A 523 -45.07 18.35 -16.93
N GLU A 524 -44.81 17.84 -18.15
CA GLU A 524 -43.96 18.41 -19.23
C GLU A 524 -44.33 19.89 -19.58
N PRO A 525 -43.59 20.70 -20.40
CA PRO A 525 -42.84 20.26 -21.59
C PRO A 525 -41.62 21.08 -22.10
N VAL A 526 -41.02 20.55 -23.19
CA VAL A 526 -40.16 21.15 -24.26
C VAL A 526 -38.80 21.77 -23.90
N GLY A 527 -37.74 21.25 -24.53
CA GLY A 527 -36.46 21.96 -24.67
C GLY A 527 -35.33 21.14 -25.31
N SER A 528 -35.30 21.11 -26.64
CA SER A 528 -34.20 20.57 -27.47
C SER A 528 -32.93 21.44 -27.42
N ALA A 529 -31.75 20.84 -27.24
CA ALA A 529 -30.45 21.25 -27.80
C ALA A 529 -29.41 20.14 -27.51
N ALA A 530 -29.08 19.29 -28.48
CA ALA A 530 -27.88 19.39 -29.32
C ALA A 530 -26.56 19.22 -28.54
N ALA A 531 -26.14 17.95 -28.36
CA ALA A 531 -24.77 17.60 -28.01
C ALA A 531 -23.96 17.29 -29.28
N VAL A 532 -22.78 17.88 -29.35
CA VAL A 532 -21.86 17.97 -30.48
C VAL A 532 -20.91 16.77 -30.50
N LEU A 533 -20.88 16.11 -31.67
CA LEU A 533 -19.80 15.45 -32.42
C LEU A 533 -18.64 14.71 -31.70
N SER A 534 -18.39 13.48 -32.16
CA SER A 534 -17.05 12.88 -32.28
C SER A 534 -16.97 11.97 -33.52
N PRO A 535 -15.78 11.79 -34.13
CA PRO A 535 -15.65 11.66 -35.59
C PRO A 535 -15.51 10.23 -36.12
N GLN A 536 -15.92 10.05 -37.37
CA GLN A 536 -15.72 8.84 -38.18
C GLN A 536 -14.33 8.81 -38.81
N ARG A 537 -13.72 7.63 -38.82
CA ARG A 537 -12.55 7.26 -39.61
C ARG A 537 -12.94 7.02 -41.07
N THR A 538 -12.20 7.59 -42.01
CA THR A 538 -12.26 7.20 -43.43
C THR A 538 -10.97 6.55 -43.90
N ALA A 539 -11.16 5.47 -44.65
CA ALA A 539 -10.15 4.66 -45.30
C ALA A 539 -9.62 5.30 -46.60
N ALA A 540 -8.43 4.87 -47.01
CA ALA A 540 -7.69 5.29 -48.20
C ALA A 540 -8.35 4.88 -49.54
N PRO A 541 -8.07 5.59 -50.66
CA PRO A 541 -8.43 5.12 -51.99
C PRO A 541 -7.25 4.48 -52.74
N LEU A 542 -7.61 3.48 -53.55
CA LEU A 542 -6.79 2.74 -54.50
C LEU A 542 -6.93 3.32 -55.92
N TYR A 543 -5.77 3.42 -56.60
CA TYR A 543 -5.48 3.19 -58.03
C TYR A 543 -5.76 4.20 -59.16
N ALA A 544 -4.68 4.33 -59.96
CA ALA A 544 -4.57 4.35 -61.44
C ALA A 544 -4.52 5.69 -62.22
N ASP A 545 -3.28 6.15 -62.46
CA ASP A 545 -2.56 6.36 -63.75
C ASP A 545 -3.38 6.58 -65.06
N PRO A 546 -2.92 7.42 -66.04
CA PRO A 546 -1.77 7.01 -66.87
C PRO A 546 -0.86 8.10 -67.53
N CYS A 547 0.29 7.62 -68.04
CA CYS A 547 1.09 8.05 -69.21
C CYS A 547 2.17 9.15 -69.02
N ARG A 548 3.38 9.12 -69.64
CA ARG A 548 4.18 8.12 -70.39
C ARG A 548 5.53 8.80 -70.78
N GLN A 549 6.62 8.01 -70.92
CA GLN A 549 7.90 8.28 -71.62
C GLN A 549 8.93 9.18 -70.88
N HIS A 550 10.24 8.92 -70.78
CA HIS A 550 11.20 8.22 -71.65
C HIS A 550 12.41 7.57 -70.89
N ALA A 551 13.07 6.64 -71.58
CA ALA A 551 14.24 5.80 -71.28
C ALA A 551 15.49 6.46 -70.63
N ALA A 552 16.26 5.70 -69.84
CA ALA A 552 17.51 5.05 -70.29
C ALA A 552 18.27 4.28 -69.18
N ALA A 553 18.71 3.08 -69.55
CA ALA A 553 19.94 2.33 -69.20
C ALA A 553 20.43 2.15 -67.74
N THR A 554 20.62 0.86 -67.42
CA THR A 554 21.29 0.15 -66.31
C THR A 554 22.68 0.69 -65.90
N PRO A 555 23.13 0.49 -64.63
CA PRO A 555 23.87 -0.75 -64.24
C PRO A 555 23.56 -1.25 -62.80
N ALA A 556 23.49 -2.56 -62.56
CA ALA A 556 24.53 -3.46 -62.02
C ALA A 556 24.81 -3.39 -60.49
N THR A 557 24.51 -4.51 -59.82
CA THR A 557 25.25 -5.17 -58.72
C THR A 557 25.42 -4.50 -57.34
N GLN A 558 24.87 -5.11 -56.27
CA GLN A 558 25.60 -5.93 -55.29
C GLN A 558 24.73 -6.33 -54.09
N GLU A 559 24.76 -7.63 -53.76
CA GLU A 559 24.16 -8.28 -52.59
C GLU A 559 24.94 -8.00 -51.29
N ALA A 560 24.23 -8.07 -50.16
CA ALA A 560 24.79 -8.45 -48.85
C ALA A 560 23.70 -9.13 -47.97
N PRO A 561 24.06 -10.01 -47.00
CA PRO A 561 23.33 -11.25 -46.75
C PRO A 561 22.60 -11.38 -45.39
N ALA A 562 21.80 -12.45 -45.29
CA ALA A 562 20.96 -12.88 -44.17
C ALA A 562 21.72 -13.45 -42.94
N PRO A 563 21.11 -13.48 -41.73
CA PRO A 563 21.64 -14.19 -40.57
C PRO A 563 21.08 -15.61 -40.39
N LYS A 564 21.95 -16.47 -39.82
CA LYS A 564 21.83 -17.92 -39.64
C LYS A 564 20.99 -18.33 -38.42
N GLU A 565 20.23 -19.41 -38.60
CA GLU A 565 19.55 -20.19 -37.56
C GLU A 565 20.52 -21.01 -36.69
N ARG A 566 20.11 -21.31 -35.44
CA ARG A 566 20.77 -22.25 -34.52
C ARG A 566 19.78 -23.33 -34.03
N PRO A 567 20.25 -24.54 -33.68
CA PRO A 567 19.47 -25.77 -33.84
C PRO A 567 18.94 -26.40 -32.54
N HIS A 568 17.99 -27.31 -32.75
CA HIS A 568 17.38 -28.26 -31.83
C HIS A 568 18.38 -29.23 -31.16
N ASN A 569 18.07 -29.63 -29.92
CA ASN A 569 18.82 -30.64 -29.18
C ASN A 569 17.95 -31.88 -28.87
N HIS A 570 18.59 -33.05 -28.97
CA HIS A 570 18.02 -34.38 -29.07
C HIS A 570 17.63 -35.05 -27.74
N HIS A 571 16.65 -35.96 -27.87
CA HIS A 571 16.29 -37.04 -26.95
C HIS A 571 17.37 -38.13 -26.87
N HIS A 572 17.57 -38.68 -25.67
CA HIS A 572 17.85 -40.11 -25.48
C HIS A 572 17.24 -40.59 -24.15
N GLY A 573 16.49 -41.67 -24.21
CA GLY A 573 15.94 -42.37 -23.04
C GLY A 573 16.88 -43.44 -22.49
N SER A 574 16.55 -43.93 -21.29
CA SER A 574 16.99 -45.25 -20.81
C SER A 574 15.96 -45.82 -19.83
N LYS A 575 15.77 -47.13 -19.95
CA LYS A 575 14.78 -47.99 -19.30
C LYS A 575 15.30 -48.58 -17.97
N ALA A 576 14.32 -49.09 -17.21
CA ALA A 576 14.33 -50.25 -16.31
C ALA A 576 14.69 -50.02 -14.83
N ALA A 577 13.71 -50.22 -13.95
CA ALA A 577 13.56 -51.47 -13.20
C ALA A 577 12.18 -51.52 -12.51
N ALA A 578 11.48 -52.64 -12.67
CA ALA A 578 10.26 -52.98 -11.97
C ALA A 578 10.62 -53.77 -10.70
N ALA A 579 9.97 -53.45 -9.58
CA ALA A 579 9.81 -54.36 -8.46
C ALA A 579 8.43 -54.13 -7.82
N THR A 580 7.65 -55.20 -7.88
CA THR A 580 6.29 -55.39 -7.38
C THR A 580 6.29 -55.43 -5.85
N TYR A 581 5.35 -54.73 -5.20
CA TYR A 581 4.88 -55.09 -3.86
C TYR A 581 3.40 -54.68 -3.72
N GLU A 582 2.54 -55.69 -3.65
CA GLU A 582 1.15 -55.57 -3.24
C GLU A 582 1.07 -55.39 -1.72
N GLY A 583 0.11 -54.61 -1.22
CA GLY A 583 -0.32 -54.72 0.17
C GLY A 583 -0.81 -53.45 0.84
N GLN A 584 -2.13 -53.42 1.04
CA GLN A 584 -2.86 -52.75 2.14
C GLN A 584 -3.17 -51.25 2.01
N GLY A 585 -4.48 -51.01 1.82
CA GLY A 585 -5.11 -49.72 1.94
C GLY A 585 -5.05 -49.17 3.36
N GLY A 586 -4.59 -47.93 3.46
CA GLY A 586 -4.76 -47.06 4.60
C GLY A 586 -5.15 -45.68 4.07
N GLY A 587 -6.38 -45.25 4.35
CA GLY A 587 -6.88 -43.94 3.95
C GLY A 587 -5.99 -42.83 4.51
N ARG A 588 -5.38 -42.03 3.61
CA ARG A 588 -4.67 -40.81 3.96
C ARG A 588 -5.69 -39.78 4.47
N LYS A 589 -5.75 -39.58 5.79
CA LYS A 589 -6.31 -38.37 6.38
C LYS A 589 -5.42 -37.19 5.96
N THR A 590 -6.04 -36.11 5.50
CA THR A 590 -5.35 -34.88 5.12
C THR A 590 -4.81 -34.17 6.37
N TYR A 591 -3.73 -33.40 6.22
CA TYR A 591 -3.02 -32.69 7.30
C TYR A 591 -3.97 -31.83 8.18
N ASN A 592 -5.04 -31.29 7.59
CA ASN A 592 -6.07 -30.52 8.30
C ASN A 592 -6.97 -31.36 9.23
N GLN A 593 -7.09 -32.68 9.02
CA GLN A 593 -7.85 -33.58 9.90
C GLN A 593 -7.07 -33.96 11.16
N ILE A 594 -5.74 -33.99 11.10
CA ILE A 594 -4.88 -34.34 12.25
C ILE A 594 -4.81 -33.16 13.23
N LEU A 595 -4.78 -31.91 12.73
CA LEU A 595 -4.78 -30.71 13.57
C LEU A 595 -6.08 -30.54 14.38
N ASN A 596 -7.22 -30.90 13.80
CA ASN A 596 -8.52 -30.79 14.47
C ASN A 596 -8.77 -31.90 15.52
N GLU A 597 -8.12 -33.06 15.40
CA GLU A 597 -8.23 -34.14 16.39
C GLU A 597 -7.32 -33.91 17.62
N GLN A 598 -6.21 -33.16 17.51
CA GLN A 598 -5.36 -32.80 18.65
C GLN A 598 -5.94 -31.65 19.50
N ASN A 599 -6.61 -30.67 18.89
CA ASN A 599 -7.23 -29.55 19.63
C ASN A 599 -8.46 -29.94 20.46
N ARG A 600 -9.04 -31.14 20.24
CA ARG A 600 -10.19 -31.63 21.03
C ARG A 600 -9.81 -32.41 22.29
N ARG A 601 -8.55 -32.78 22.50
CA ARG A 601 -8.14 -33.64 23.64
C ARG A 601 -7.57 -32.90 24.86
N ASN A 602 -7.39 -31.57 24.81
CA ASN A 602 -6.76 -30.80 25.89
C ASN A 602 -7.68 -29.83 26.66
N LEU A 603 -9.00 -30.04 26.65
CA LEU A 603 -9.91 -29.25 27.49
C LEU A 603 -10.54 -30.12 28.58
N GLY A 604 -9.84 -30.18 29.72
CA GLY A 604 -10.37 -30.50 31.04
C GLY A 604 -10.46 -29.24 31.91
N PRO A 605 -11.28 -29.23 32.96
CA PRO A 605 -12.10 -28.08 33.33
C PRO A 605 -11.35 -27.09 34.25
N HIS A 606 -11.30 -25.81 33.85
CA HIS A 606 -10.95 -24.74 34.78
C HIS A 606 -12.20 -24.05 35.32
N ASN A 607 -12.22 -24.08 36.65
CA ASN A 607 -13.24 -23.66 37.57
C ASN A 607 -13.36 -22.13 37.59
N ASN A 608 -14.60 -21.64 37.56
CA ASN A 608 -14.97 -20.25 37.79
C ASN A 608 -14.62 -19.83 39.23
N ASN A 609 -13.98 -18.67 39.38
CA ASN A 609 -14.23 -17.67 40.42
C ASN A 609 -13.20 -16.55 40.28
N ASN A 610 -13.63 -15.33 39.93
CA ASN A 610 -13.72 -14.21 40.89
C ASN A 610 -13.99 -12.88 40.16
N THR A 611 -15.20 -12.37 40.33
CA THR A 611 -15.65 -11.01 40.02
C THR A 611 -15.39 -10.10 41.21
N ASN A 612 -14.64 -9.01 41.02
CA ASN A 612 -14.86 -7.67 41.62
C ASN A 612 -13.60 -6.80 41.49
N ASN A 613 -13.67 -5.68 40.76
CA ASN A 613 -13.46 -4.38 41.41
C ASN A 613 -13.95 -3.19 40.58
N ASN A 614 -14.28 -2.12 41.33
CA ASN A 614 -15.14 -1.00 40.98
C ASN A 614 -14.47 0.14 40.20
N ASN A 615 -15.21 0.66 39.22
CA ASN A 615 -15.68 2.05 39.07
C ASN A 615 -14.71 3.21 39.39
N ALA A 616 -14.29 3.94 38.34
CA ALA A 616 -13.88 5.35 38.42
C ALA A 616 -14.51 6.14 37.25
N LYS A 617 -15.63 6.83 37.55
CA LYS A 617 -16.29 7.81 36.68
C LYS A 617 -15.38 9.02 36.47
N THR A 618 -14.97 9.29 35.23
CA THR A 618 -14.53 10.62 34.80
C THR A 618 -15.64 11.25 33.94
N HIS A 619 -16.13 12.39 34.40
CA HIS A 619 -17.14 13.19 33.73
C HIS A 619 -16.62 13.70 32.37
N ARG A 620 -17.14 13.18 31.26
CA ARG A 620 -17.11 13.87 29.96
C ARG A 620 -18.32 14.80 29.89
N VAL A 621 -18.05 16.10 29.83
CA VAL A 621 -19.05 17.12 29.50
C VAL A 621 -19.33 17.02 27.99
N SER A 622 -20.47 16.43 27.65
CA SER A 622 -20.97 16.38 26.28
C SER A 622 -21.57 17.75 25.92
N MET A 623 -20.94 18.48 24.99
CA MET A 623 -21.52 19.67 24.38
C MET A 623 -22.68 19.29 23.43
N PRO A 624 -23.75 20.10 23.33
CA PRO A 624 -24.98 19.72 22.64
C PRO A 624 -24.94 20.17 21.18
N HIS A 625 -24.37 19.36 20.28
CA HIS A 625 -24.58 19.56 18.84
C HIS A 625 -25.03 18.27 18.18
N GLY A 626 -26.15 18.35 17.46
CA GLY A 626 -26.84 17.21 16.86
C GLY A 626 -26.00 16.44 15.84
N PRO A 627 -26.42 15.20 15.50
CA PRO A 627 -25.64 14.24 14.72
C PRO A 627 -25.37 14.62 13.24
N GLN A 628 -25.65 15.86 12.82
CA GLN A 628 -25.55 16.30 11.42
C GLN A 628 -24.18 16.91 11.02
N ASN A 629 -23.24 17.12 11.96
CA ASN A 629 -21.95 17.80 11.69
C ASN A 629 -20.71 16.89 11.64
N LYS A 630 -20.84 15.62 11.23
CA LYS A 630 -19.69 14.67 11.23
C LYS A 630 -18.68 14.85 10.08
N ASN A 631 -18.93 15.75 9.13
CA ASN A 631 -18.11 15.95 7.92
C ASN A 631 -17.45 17.34 7.83
N ILE A 632 -17.46 18.14 8.90
CA ILE A 632 -16.77 19.44 8.90
C ILE A 632 -15.29 19.18 9.21
N PHE A 633 -14.39 19.76 8.41
CA PHE A 633 -12.94 19.77 8.65
C PHE A 633 -12.51 21.13 9.18
N VAL A 634 -11.53 21.15 10.08
CA VAL A 634 -10.99 22.36 10.71
C VAL A 634 -9.48 22.35 10.52
N CYS A 635 -8.93 23.42 9.97
CA CYS A 635 -7.49 23.61 9.85
C CYS A 635 -6.92 24.06 11.20
N CYS A 636 -5.85 23.40 11.66
CA CYS A 636 -5.12 23.85 12.84
C CYS A 636 -4.45 25.21 12.54
N PRO A 637 -4.62 26.25 13.38
CA PRO A 637 -4.00 27.54 13.16
C PRO A 637 -2.47 27.51 13.32
N ALA A 638 -1.91 26.51 14.02
CA ALA A 638 -0.48 26.40 14.24
C ALA A 638 0.26 25.64 13.12
N CYS A 639 -0.32 24.56 12.59
CA CYS A 639 0.36 23.71 11.62
C CYS A 639 -0.41 23.46 10.32
N THR A 640 -1.56 24.12 10.11
CA THR A 640 -2.44 24.02 8.93
C THR A 640 -3.07 22.65 8.66
N TYR A 641 -2.84 21.66 9.53
CA TYR A 641 -3.41 20.33 9.39
C TYR A 641 -4.94 20.34 9.48
N GLU A 642 -5.60 19.76 8.47
CA GLU A 642 -7.05 19.56 8.43
C GLU A 642 -7.45 18.32 9.22
N GLN A 643 -8.28 18.50 10.25
CA GLN A 643 -8.81 17.40 11.05
C GLN A 643 -10.33 17.49 11.22
N LYS A 644 -10.97 16.36 11.53
CA LYS A 644 -12.43 16.31 11.68
C LYS A 644 -12.91 17.10 12.90
N TYR A 645 -14.00 17.83 12.73
CA TYR A 645 -14.66 18.62 13.77
C TYR A 645 -15.06 17.71 14.95
N GLY A 646 -14.51 17.99 16.14
CA GLY A 646 -14.75 17.20 17.36
C GLY A 646 -13.54 17.05 18.27
N ASN A 647 -12.32 17.20 17.75
CA ASN A 647 -11.10 17.16 18.54
C ASN A 647 -10.71 18.58 19.01
N VAL A 648 -10.62 18.75 20.34
CA VAL A 648 -10.25 20.02 21.00
C VAL A 648 -8.77 20.38 20.77
N ARG A 649 -7.94 19.41 20.37
CA ARG A 649 -6.51 19.59 20.12
C ARG A 649 -6.15 19.08 18.73
N CYS A 650 -5.17 19.73 18.09
CA CYS A 650 -4.62 19.27 16.83
C CYS A 650 -3.89 17.94 17.00
N GLU A 651 -4.21 16.93 16.17
CA GLU A 651 -3.58 15.60 16.22
C GLU A 651 -2.07 15.64 15.93
N LEU A 652 -1.60 16.64 15.18
CA LEU A 652 -0.19 16.77 14.80
C LEU A 652 0.65 17.58 15.79
N CYS A 653 0.15 18.73 16.24
CA CYS A 653 0.95 19.66 17.06
C CYS A 653 0.38 19.88 18.47
N ASN A 654 -0.70 19.20 18.84
CA ASN A 654 -1.35 19.28 20.15
C ASN A 654 -1.87 20.68 20.56
N THR A 655 -1.87 21.65 19.64
CA THR A 655 -2.39 23.00 19.86
C THR A 655 -3.90 22.94 20.10
N GLU A 656 -4.40 23.63 21.13
CA GLU A 656 -5.84 23.74 21.40
C GLU A 656 -6.53 24.55 20.30
N LEU A 657 -7.55 23.95 19.69
CA LEU A 657 -8.40 24.60 18.70
C LEU A 657 -9.46 25.41 19.44
N VAL A 658 -9.25 26.73 19.50
CA VAL A 658 -10.24 27.66 20.07
C VAL A 658 -11.34 27.88 19.05
N PHE A 659 -12.51 27.28 19.27
CA PHE A 659 -13.70 27.56 18.49
C PHE A 659 -14.34 28.84 19.03
N ALA A 660 -14.43 29.88 18.20
CA ALA A 660 -15.24 31.04 18.54
C ALA A 660 -16.71 30.59 18.68
N PRO A 661 -17.41 30.95 19.77
CA PRO A 661 -18.77 30.50 20.05
C PRO A 661 -19.81 31.01 19.05
#